data_AF-A0A256ZVA6-F1
#
_entry.id   AF-A0A256ZVA6-F1
#
_cell.length_a   1.000
_cell.length_b   1.000
_cell.length_c   1.000
_cell.angle_alpha   90.00
_cell.angle_beta   90.00
_cell.angle_gamma   90.00
#
_symmetry.space_group_name_H-M   'P 1'
#
loop_
_entity.id
_entity.type
_entity.pdbx_description
1 polymer ?
#
loop_
_entity_poly.entity_id
_entity_poly.type
_entity_poly.pdbx_seq_one_letter_code
_entity_poly.pdbx_strand_id
1 'polypeptide(L)'
;MLLFRVRWVSVLDYKVLTEVADYVRYDREFKLNVYRLNPVKVAKVGLDKAIKILEKQNIYVPENVIEKIRVIKEKNADVYLDFEGDDLAFYSWSRDFIDYLKSKKLIVWDKRLGLWKAKPSDLNSILSEAGKFKFKVVLGFKLKYNLSFKPVLKVKLRDYQEEAFRKWVANGMRGIIALPVAAGKTLIGLKAIEFLKVKTVILVPTLDLITQWVNILKDKLGVLEEKIGVFGGGKREVNEITVMTYDSAHINLDKYKTYFGLIIADEAHHSVGPSYRKAFWQITAPFRMGLTATPFRSDGLHKYYPEIIGEIVFSLNHKVLQEKGYLANYVERKIYVKLSPEDYRKYRELMEKYLSYCRKKIPEVKDPRLRFKRVLELAAKDPEAREALRAKNEARKIALSAERKLEIVEKLLEENPDEKIIIFSRYTDIIREISRKLLIPRILHDTPKNERREILEMFKQGKVRIIATAMALDEGVDVPDASMAIVISGTGSHREYIQRLGRILRPKKDVAKLYEIITKGTIEPSLAWRRRRYQIFLAERVLKNNLGAKEEENLLVITDTVKKSIGEAIFQAGLNLGLEAILVVMKPRSRNAEEPPKPIAEAWKEVDIFLAPTKYSLTHTQARKKAVEAGARGATMPGITEEMFKRTLSINYRETVVELGMKMVNALRNAKKVRVINPSGTDLTFSIEGREVHLDSGIYDKPGAWGNLPAGEVYVAPVEGTGNGVFVIDGSLSGGIGIVKEPVVVEVENGYAKSIKGGSEANKLIEVLKSVGLKEAFNFPAEFGIGCNPAAKITGIVLEDEKVYGTVHLAFGDNSTFGGKTKAGVHIDGVILKPTVIVDGKVVIEEGAWKI
;
A
#
# COMPACT_ATOMS: atom_id res chain seq x y z
N MET A 1 -31.95 26.58 -4.33
CA MET A 1 -33.44 26.51 -4.27
C MET A 1 -33.97 27.34 -3.09
N LEU A 2 -35.24 27.78 -3.16
CA LEU A 2 -35.90 28.68 -2.20
C LEU A 2 -35.94 28.12 -0.78
N LEU A 3 -35.52 28.93 0.20
CA LEU A 3 -35.68 28.70 1.64
C LEU A 3 -36.71 29.70 2.16
N PHE A 4 -37.66 29.25 2.96
CA PHE A 4 -38.74 30.09 3.47
C PHE A 4 -39.12 29.69 4.91
N ARG A 5 -39.77 30.62 5.61
CA ARG A 5 -40.21 30.46 7.01
C ARG A 5 -41.72 30.48 7.08
N VAL A 6 -42.29 29.56 7.85
CA VAL A 6 -43.74 29.43 8.03
C VAL A 6 -44.06 29.34 9.51
N ARG A 7 -45.09 30.08 9.95
CA ARG A 7 -45.61 29.97 11.32
C ARG A 7 -46.29 28.62 11.47
N TRP A 8 -46.10 27.92 12.58
CA TRP A 8 -46.68 26.58 12.75
C TRP A 8 -48.22 26.67 12.63
N VAL A 9 -48.79 25.92 11.70
CA VAL A 9 -50.23 25.72 11.53
C VAL A 9 -50.47 24.21 11.52
N SER A 10 -51.68 23.78 11.86
CA SER A 10 -52.19 22.42 12.10
C SER A 10 -51.41 21.22 11.51
N VAL A 11 -51.58 20.02 12.07
CA VAL A 11 -51.01 18.77 11.51
C VAL A 11 -51.35 18.59 10.01
N LEU A 12 -52.49 19.13 9.58
CA LEU A 12 -52.92 19.13 8.19
C LEU A 12 -52.02 20.02 7.30
N ASP A 13 -51.71 21.24 7.74
CA ASP A 13 -50.83 22.16 7.01
C ASP A 13 -49.39 21.64 6.90
N TYR A 14 -48.91 20.95 7.95
CA TYR A 14 -47.63 20.25 7.90
C TYR A 14 -47.61 19.17 6.80
N LYS A 15 -48.64 18.32 6.75
CA LYS A 15 -48.75 17.27 5.72
C LYS A 15 -48.72 17.89 4.32
N VAL A 16 -49.54 18.91 4.08
CA VAL A 16 -49.64 19.60 2.78
C VAL A 16 -48.32 20.26 2.37
N LEU A 17 -47.62 20.94 3.30
CA LEU A 17 -46.32 21.55 2.99
C LEU A 17 -45.24 20.52 2.67
N THR A 18 -45.24 19.35 3.34
CA THR A 18 -44.25 18.29 3.07
C THR A 18 -44.41 17.62 1.70
N GLU A 19 -45.56 17.82 1.04
CA GLU A 19 -45.78 17.38 -0.36
C GLU A 19 -44.92 18.17 -1.35
N VAL A 20 -44.50 19.40 -1.03
CA VAL A 20 -43.78 20.30 -1.95
C VAL A 20 -42.42 20.78 -1.41
N ALA A 21 -42.19 20.65 -0.11
CA ALA A 21 -40.96 21.12 0.54
C ALA A 21 -40.40 20.10 1.54
N ASP A 22 -39.12 20.27 1.88
CA ASP A 22 -38.42 19.52 2.91
C ASP A 22 -38.25 20.39 4.16
N TYR A 23 -38.58 19.82 5.32
CA TYR A 23 -38.38 20.48 6.61
C TYR A 23 -36.89 20.59 6.93
N VAL A 24 -36.44 21.78 7.35
CA VAL A 24 -35.02 22.06 7.64
C VAL A 24 -34.77 22.12 9.14
N ARG A 25 -35.42 23.06 9.83
CA ARG A 25 -35.23 23.32 11.27
C ARG A 25 -36.31 24.26 11.80
N TYR A 26 -36.36 24.38 13.13
CA TYR A 26 -37.08 25.45 13.81
C TYR A 26 -36.15 26.63 14.06
N ASP A 27 -36.56 27.82 13.61
CA ASP A 27 -35.88 29.09 13.84
C ASP A 27 -36.34 29.69 15.17
N ARG A 28 -35.47 29.60 16.19
CA ARG A 28 -35.80 30.03 17.56
C ARG A 28 -35.95 31.55 17.69
N GLU A 29 -35.23 32.31 16.87
CA GLU A 29 -35.24 33.78 16.91
C GLU A 29 -36.60 34.31 16.46
N PHE A 30 -37.09 33.81 15.33
CA PHE A 30 -38.36 34.25 14.75
C PHE A 30 -39.56 33.41 15.22
N LYS A 31 -39.32 32.30 15.94
CA LYS A 31 -40.33 31.31 16.34
C LYS A 31 -41.09 30.71 15.14
N LEU A 32 -40.38 30.44 14.04
CA LEU A 32 -40.94 29.93 12.78
C LEU A 32 -40.27 28.63 12.34
N ASN A 33 -40.97 27.83 11.56
CA ASN A 33 -40.41 26.62 10.94
C ASN A 33 -39.79 26.96 9.59
N VAL A 34 -38.58 26.47 9.35
CA VAL A 34 -37.83 26.69 8.11
C VAL A 34 -38.01 25.47 7.20
N TYR A 35 -38.42 25.74 5.96
CA TYR A 35 -38.57 24.74 4.91
C TYR A 35 -37.74 25.13 3.69
N ARG A 36 -37.35 24.11 2.93
CA ARG A 36 -36.68 24.26 1.64
C ARG A 36 -37.56 23.67 0.55
N LEU A 37 -37.83 24.45 -0.49
CA LEU A 37 -38.61 23.98 -1.63
C LEU A 37 -37.89 22.81 -2.30
N ASN A 38 -38.58 21.68 -2.47
CA ASN A 38 -38.05 20.52 -3.16
C ASN A 38 -38.61 20.51 -4.59
N PRO A 39 -37.78 20.82 -5.60
CA PRO A 39 -38.27 21.03 -6.96
C PRO A 39 -38.78 19.74 -7.61
N VAL A 40 -38.29 18.58 -7.18
CA VAL A 40 -38.74 17.27 -7.67
C VAL A 40 -40.14 16.96 -7.13
N LYS A 41 -40.36 17.19 -5.82
CA LYS A 41 -41.67 17.07 -5.21
C LYS A 41 -42.71 17.98 -5.87
N VAL A 42 -42.35 19.26 -6.07
CA VAL A 42 -43.21 20.21 -6.78
C VAL A 42 -43.56 19.72 -8.19
N ALA A 43 -42.57 19.21 -8.93
CA ALA A 43 -42.80 18.69 -10.28
C ALA A 43 -43.79 17.50 -10.29
N LYS A 44 -43.76 16.63 -9.28
CA LYS A 44 -44.70 15.50 -9.13
C LYS A 44 -46.10 15.96 -8.69
N VAL A 45 -46.21 16.93 -7.79
CA VAL A 45 -47.50 17.49 -7.32
C VAL A 45 -48.18 18.36 -8.38
N GLY A 46 -47.38 19.00 -9.24
CA GLY A 46 -47.84 19.97 -10.23
C GLY A 46 -47.61 21.41 -9.77
N LEU A 47 -47.07 22.23 -10.67
CA LEU A 47 -46.65 23.62 -10.40
C LEU A 47 -47.81 24.48 -9.87
N ASP A 48 -48.97 24.46 -10.51
CA ASP A 48 -50.12 25.31 -10.10
C ASP A 48 -50.64 24.95 -8.72
N LYS A 49 -50.72 23.64 -8.41
CA LYS A 49 -51.12 23.15 -7.10
C LYS A 49 -50.09 23.54 -6.03
N ALA A 50 -48.80 23.43 -6.34
CA ALA A 50 -47.74 23.82 -5.42
C ALA A 50 -47.70 25.33 -5.16
N ILE A 51 -47.89 26.16 -6.19
CA ILE A 51 -47.99 27.62 -6.05
C ILE A 51 -49.16 27.97 -5.10
N LYS A 52 -50.34 27.38 -5.31
CA LYS A 52 -51.50 27.57 -4.40
C LYS A 52 -51.21 27.16 -2.96
N ILE A 53 -50.45 26.07 -2.74
CA ILE A 53 -50.03 25.65 -1.39
C ILE A 53 -49.12 26.70 -0.75
N LEU A 54 -48.19 27.27 -1.51
CA LEU A 54 -47.19 28.23 -1.03
C LEU A 54 -47.81 29.63 -0.83
N GLU A 55 -48.69 30.08 -1.71
CA GLU A 55 -49.42 31.34 -1.61
C GLU A 55 -50.32 31.39 -0.36
N LYS A 56 -50.98 30.28 0.00
CA LYS A 56 -51.72 30.17 1.27
C LYS A 56 -50.88 30.45 2.50
N GLN A 57 -49.55 30.31 2.39
CA GLN A 57 -48.58 30.58 3.44
C GLN A 57 -47.81 31.90 3.20
N ASN A 58 -48.27 32.75 2.29
CA ASN A 58 -47.64 34.01 1.86
C ASN A 58 -46.21 33.83 1.32
N ILE A 59 -45.93 32.72 0.61
CA ILE A 59 -44.61 32.46 0.02
C ILE A 59 -44.67 32.69 -1.49
N TYR A 60 -43.86 33.64 -1.96
CA TYR A 60 -43.64 33.88 -3.38
C TYR A 60 -42.53 32.97 -3.93
N VAL A 61 -42.77 32.35 -5.08
CA VAL A 61 -41.76 31.55 -5.80
C VAL A 61 -41.18 32.39 -6.95
N PRO A 62 -39.87 32.72 -6.93
CA PRO A 62 -39.24 33.47 -8.01
C PRO A 62 -39.31 32.76 -9.38
N GLU A 63 -39.45 33.51 -10.48
CA GLU A 63 -39.60 32.94 -11.84
C GLU A 63 -38.44 32.01 -12.24
N ASN A 64 -37.20 32.35 -11.89
CA ASN A 64 -36.04 31.49 -12.15
C ASN A 64 -36.11 30.11 -11.45
N VAL A 65 -36.84 30.02 -10.32
CA VAL A 65 -37.11 28.74 -9.64
C VAL A 65 -38.23 27.99 -10.36
N ILE A 66 -39.26 28.70 -10.82
CA ILE A 66 -40.36 28.16 -11.62
C ILE A 66 -39.83 27.52 -12.91
N GLU A 67 -38.98 28.22 -13.66
CA GLU A 67 -38.36 27.70 -14.88
C GLU A 67 -37.59 26.40 -14.64
N LYS A 68 -36.79 26.33 -13.56
CA LYS A 68 -36.07 25.10 -13.19
C LYS A 68 -37.04 23.95 -12.92
N ILE A 69 -38.14 24.21 -12.22
CA ILE A 69 -39.17 23.21 -11.92
C ILE A 69 -39.89 22.74 -13.20
N ARG A 70 -40.17 23.64 -14.16
CA ARG A 70 -40.74 23.28 -15.46
C ARG A 70 -39.85 22.27 -16.19
N VAL A 71 -38.55 22.51 -16.27
CA VAL A 71 -37.59 21.57 -16.88
C VAL A 71 -37.57 20.21 -16.18
N ILE A 72 -37.64 20.20 -14.84
CA ILE A 72 -37.69 18.97 -14.03
C ILE A 72 -38.98 18.18 -14.31
N LYS A 73 -40.11 18.87 -14.43
CA LYS A 73 -41.42 18.29 -14.75
C LYS A 73 -41.47 17.73 -16.16
N GLU A 74 -41.03 18.49 -17.16
CA GLU A 74 -40.99 18.07 -18.58
C GLU A 74 -40.18 16.79 -18.77
N LYS A 75 -39.05 16.67 -18.06
CA LYS A 75 -38.20 15.48 -18.11
C LYS A 75 -38.68 14.33 -17.21
N ASN A 76 -39.78 14.54 -16.47
CA ASN A 76 -40.32 13.63 -15.47
C ASN A 76 -39.22 13.11 -14.52
N ALA A 77 -38.44 14.02 -13.95
CA ALA A 77 -37.31 13.66 -13.12
C ALA A 77 -37.75 13.03 -11.78
N ASP A 78 -37.03 12.01 -11.36
CA ASP A 78 -37.12 11.43 -10.01
C ASP A 78 -36.03 11.96 -9.09
N VAL A 79 -34.90 12.38 -9.68
CA VAL A 79 -33.75 12.95 -8.98
C VAL A 79 -33.31 14.20 -9.71
N TYR A 80 -33.02 15.27 -8.96
CA TYR A 80 -32.43 16.50 -9.46
C TYR A 80 -31.14 16.82 -8.71
N LEU A 81 -30.07 17.10 -9.46
CA LEU A 81 -28.76 17.47 -8.94
C LEU A 81 -28.31 18.80 -9.53
N ASP A 82 -27.90 19.74 -8.68
CA ASP A 82 -27.36 21.04 -9.11
C ASP A 82 -26.21 21.44 -8.19
N PHE A 83 -25.32 22.33 -8.65
CA PHE A 83 -24.23 22.82 -7.80
C PHE A 83 -24.75 23.85 -6.79
N GLU A 84 -24.43 23.63 -5.51
CA GLU A 84 -24.67 24.59 -4.42
C GLU A 84 -23.35 24.82 -3.67
N GLY A 85 -22.61 25.84 -4.10
CA GLY A 85 -21.21 26.03 -3.70
C GLY A 85 -20.31 24.98 -4.33
N ASP A 86 -19.49 24.32 -3.50
CA ASP A 86 -18.52 23.29 -3.89
C ASP A 86 -19.15 21.88 -4.05
N ASP A 87 -20.38 21.70 -3.56
CA ASP A 87 -21.06 20.41 -3.48
C ASP A 87 -22.23 20.34 -4.46
N LEU A 88 -22.71 19.12 -4.69
CA LEU A 88 -23.95 18.87 -5.41
C LEU A 88 -25.12 18.84 -4.44
N ALA A 89 -26.07 19.75 -4.59
CA ALA A 89 -27.38 19.68 -3.97
C ALA A 89 -28.17 18.52 -4.59
N PHE A 90 -28.61 17.58 -3.76
CA PHE A 90 -29.39 16.41 -4.15
C PHE A 90 -30.85 16.57 -3.73
N TYR A 91 -31.77 16.40 -4.69
CA TYR A 91 -33.21 16.40 -4.47
C TYR A 91 -33.83 15.14 -5.05
N SER A 92 -34.74 14.53 -4.30
CA SER A 92 -35.55 13.37 -4.70
C SER A 92 -36.92 13.47 -4.02
N TRP A 93 -37.94 12.86 -4.63
CA TRP A 93 -39.25 12.67 -3.99
C TRP A 93 -39.31 11.37 -3.16
N SER A 94 -38.45 10.39 -3.48
CA SER A 94 -38.41 9.07 -2.81
C SER A 94 -37.53 9.12 -1.56
N ARG A 95 -38.15 8.85 -0.40
CA ARG A 95 -37.44 8.70 0.89
C ARG A 95 -36.58 7.44 0.91
N ASP A 96 -37.08 6.33 0.40
CA ASP A 96 -36.36 5.05 0.36
C ASP A 96 -35.03 5.18 -0.41
N PHE A 97 -35.02 5.92 -1.53
CA PHE A 97 -33.81 6.15 -2.29
C PHE A 97 -32.82 7.08 -1.56
N ILE A 98 -33.32 8.07 -0.82
CA ILE A 98 -32.48 8.92 0.04
C ILE A 98 -31.81 8.06 1.13
N ASP A 99 -32.59 7.21 1.81
CA ASP A 99 -32.07 6.33 2.86
C ASP A 99 -31.09 5.29 2.31
N TYR A 100 -31.35 4.77 1.10
CA TYR A 100 -30.42 3.91 0.37
C TYR A 100 -29.08 4.60 0.09
N LEU A 101 -29.08 5.80 -0.51
CA LEU A 101 -27.85 6.55 -0.81
C LEU A 101 -27.10 6.98 0.47
N LYS A 102 -27.83 7.28 1.54
CA LYS A 102 -27.27 7.54 2.87
C LYS A 102 -26.55 6.31 3.42
N SER A 103 -27.13 5.12 3.29
CA SER A 103 -26.48 3.86 3.71
C SER A 103 -25.15 3.62 2.97
N LYS A 104 -25.06 4.05 1.71
CA LYS A 104 -23.86 4.00 0.86
C LYS A 104 -22.89 5.16 1.07
N LYS A 105 -23.20 6.11 1.97
CA LYS A 105 -22.42 7.33 2.24
C LYS A 105 -22.21 8.23 1.02
N LEU A 106 -23.12 8.18 0.04
CA LEU A 106 -23.06 9.00 -1.17
C LEU A 106 -23.68 10.40 -0.98
N ILE A 107 -24.56 10.54 0.02
CA ILE A 107 -25.18 11.83 0.38
C ILE A 107 -25.10 12.09 1.89
N VAL A 108 -25.03 13.36 2.27
CA VAL A 108 -24.98 13.83 3.66
C VAL A 108 -25.94 15.01 3.85
N TRP A 109 -26.68 15.04 4.96
CA TRP A 109 -27.56 16.16 5.29
C TRP A 109 -26.77 17.36 5.80
N ASP A 110 -26.84 18.49 5.10
CA ASP A 110 -26.28 19.76 5.54
C ASP A 110 -27.33 20.53 6.35
N LYS A 111 -27.20 20.54 7.69
CA LYS A 111 -28.14 21.22 8.59
C LYS A 111 -28.21 22.73 8.38
N ARG A 112 -27.10 23.35 7.93
CA ARG A 112 -27.02 24.81 7.73
C ARG A 112 -27.82 25.20 6.51
N LEU A 113 -27.64 24.47 5.41
CA LEU A 113 -28.31 24.72 4.14
C LEU A 113 -29.68 24.03 4.03
N GLY A 114 -29.95 23.00 4.83
CA GLY A 114 -31.22 22.28 4.81
C GLY A 114 -31.44 21.48 3.54
N LEU A 115 -30.41 20.77 3.06
CA LEU A 115 -30.52 19.86 1.93
C LEU A 115 -29.56 18.67 2.05
N TRP A 116 -29.80 17.65 1.22
CA TRP A 116 -28.86 16.56 1.01
C TRP A 116 -27.77 17.01 0.04
N LYS A 117 -26.51 16.78 0.39
CA LYS A 117 -25.34 17.05 -0.44
C LYS A 117 -24.64 15.80 -0.88
N ALA A 118 -24.10 15.81 -2.09
CA ALA A 118 -23.14 14.84 -2.58
C ALA A 118 -21.84 15.54 -2.99
N LYS A 119 -20.71 14.83 -2.90
CA LYS A 119 -19.46 15.32 -3.49
C LYS A 119 -19.58 15.25 -5.03
N PRO A 120 -19.00 16.20 -5.78
CA PRO A 120 -18.92 16.09 -7.24
C PRO A 120 -18.30 14.77 -7.73
N SER A 121 -17.30 14.23 -7.00
CA SER A 121 -16.69 12.93 -7.29
C SER A 121 -17.66 11.74 -7.27
N ASP A 122 -18.77 11.87 -6.54
CA ASP A 122 -19.73 10.78 -6.32
C ASP A 122 -20.86 10.81 -7.36
N LEU A 123 -20.87 11.80 -8.25
CA LEU A 123 -21.90 11.99 -9.28
C LEU A 123 -22.15 10.72 -10.09
N ASN A 124 -21.09 10.09 -10.61
CA ASN A 124 -21.23 8.89 -11.43
C ASN A 124 -21.79 7.70 -10.63
N SER A 125 -21.40 7.56 -9.36
CA SER A 125 -21.96 6.54 -8.47
C SER A 125 -23.46 6.77 -8.26
N ILE A 126 -23.87 8.02 -8.02
CA ILE A 126 -25.29 8.37 -7.85
C ILE A 126 -26.08 8.11 -9.13
N LEU A 127 -25.55 8.46 -10.30
CA LEU A 127 -26.18 8.16 -11.59
C LEU A 127 -26.36 6.66 -11.81
N SER A 128 -25.35 5.86 -11.49
CA SER A 128 -25.40 4.39 -11.58
C SER A 128 -26.45 3.80 -10.63
N GLU A 129 -26.46 4.21 -9.37
CA GLU A 129 -27.46 3.76 -8.39
C GLU A 129 -28.88 4.18 -8.78
N ALA A 130 -29.08 5.41 -9.24
CA ALA A 130 -30.39 5.85 -9.74
C ALA A 130 -30.86 5.00 -10.94
N GLY A 131 -29.94 4.62 -11.83
CA GLY A 131 -30.22 3.70 -12.93
C GLY A 131 -30.74 2.33 -12.46
N LYS A 132 -30.21 1.78 -11.37
CA LYS A 132 -30.70 0.51 -10.77
C LYS A 132 -32.13 0.63 -10.25
N PHE A 133 -32.49 1.81 -9.72
CA PHE A 133 -33.86 2.13 -9.30
C PHE A 133 -34.77 2.54 -10.47
N LYS A 134 -34.25 2.55 -11.71
CA LYS A 134 -34.94 3.05 -12.91
C LYS A 134 -35.39 4.52 -12.79
N PHE A 135 -34.68 5.30 -11.98
CA PHE A 135 -34.99 6.70 -11.73
C PHE A 135 -34.42 7.61 -12.81
N LYS A 136 -35.21 8.59 -13.26
CA LYS A 136 -34.76 9.61 -14.20
C LYS A 136 -34.02 10.72 -13.46
N VAL A 137 -32.73 10.87 -13.76
CA VAL A 137 -31.89 11.92 -13.17
C VAL A 137 -31.79 13.12 -14.11
N VAL A 138 -32.03 14.32 -13.59
CA VAL A 138 -31.82 15.59 -14.29
C VAL A 138 -30.73 16.40 -13.58
N LEU A 139 -29.76 16.88 -14.36
CA LEU A 139 -28.70 17.75 -13.88
C LEU A 139 -29.05 19.21 -14.22
N GLY A 140 -28.86 20.12 -13.25
CA GLY A 140 -28.98 21.56 -13.44
C GLY A 140 -27.86 22.18 -14.28
N PHE A 141 -26.92 21.35 -14.74
CA PHE A 141 -25.75 21.75 -15.52
C PHE A 141 -25.49 20.74 -16.66
N LYS A 142 -24.76 21.18 -17.69
CA LYS A 142 -24.41 20.35 -18.85
C LYS A 142 -23.06 19.67 -18.65
N LEU A 143 -23.07 18.35 -18.48
CA LEU A 143 -21.86 17.54 -18.55
C LEU A 143 -21.39 17.40 -20.01
N LYS A 144 -20.35 18.16 -20.39
CA LYS A 144 -19.72 18.05 -21.70
C LYS A 144 -18.30 17.52 -21.57
N TYR A 145 -18.18 16.20 -21.42
CA TYR A 145 -16.90 15.51 -21.30
C TYR A 145 -16.19 15.29 -22.63
N ASN A 146 -16.88 15.27 -23.77
CA ASN A 146 -16.23 14.91 -25.04
C ASN A 146 -15.21 15.96 -25.49
N LEU A 147 -14.07 15.49 -26.02
CA LEU A 147 -13.11 16.33 -26.73
C LEU A 147 -13.65 16.74 -28.11
N SER A 148 -13.24 17.92 -28.60
CA SER A 148 -13.55 18.42 -29.93
C SER A 148 -12.63 17.83 -31.01
N PHE A 149 -11.65 17.03 -30.63
CA PHE A 149 -10.63 16.45 -31.50
C PHE A 149 -10.33 15.00 -31.08
N LYS A 150 -9.68 14.25 -31.98
CA LYS A 150 -9.28 12.85 -31.73
C LYS A 150 -7.78 12.80 -31.42
N PRO A 151 -7.37 12.70 -30.14
CA PRO A 151 -5.97 12.50 -29.79
C PRO A 151 -5.47 11.16 -30.33
N VAL A 152 -4.25 11.12 -30.86
CA VAL A 152 -3.59 9.90 -31.36
C VAL A 152 -2.18 9.82 -30.80
N LEU A 153 -1.86 8.72 -30.12
CA LEU A 153 -0.56 8.52 -29.52
C LEU A 153 0.45 8.07 -30.59
N LYS A 154 1.44 8.91 -30.87
CA LYS A 154 2.45 8.67 -31.93
C LYS A 154 3.54 7.66 -31.53
N VAL A 155 3.47 7.07 -30.34
CA VAL A 155 4.50 6.17 -29.79
C VAL A 155 3.84 4.90 -29.28
N LYS A 156 4.42 3.75 -29.62
CA LYS A 156 3.97 2.45 -29.10
C LYS A 156 4.37 2.29 -27.63
N LEU A 157 3.45 1.81 -26.80
CA LEU A 157 3.76 1.44 -25.42
C LEU A 157 4.66 0.20 -25.38
N ARG A 158 5.52 0.13 -24.37
CA ARG A 158 6.28 -1.08 -24.01
C ARG A 158 5.34 -2.11 -23.38
N ASP A 159 5.72 -3.39 -23.40
CA ASP A 159 4.87 -4.49 -22.92
C ASP A 159 4.34 -4.29 -21.50
N TYR A 160 5.20 -3.86 -20.57
CA TYR A 160 4.80 -3.60 -19.18
C TYR A 160 3.91 -2.35 -19.04
N GLN A 161 4.02 -1.38 -19.95
CA GLN A 161 3.16 -0.19 -19.96
C GLN A 161 1.79 -0.54 -20.50
N GLU A 162 1.74 -1.39 -21.53
CA GLU A 162 0.51 -1.94 -22.09
C GLU A 162 -0.23 -2.81 -21.06
N GLU A 163 0.50 -3.67 -20.33
CA GLU A 163 -0.06 -4.46 -19.23
C GLU A 163 -0.62 -3.55 -18.11
N ALA A 164 0.13 -2.53 -17.70
CA ALA A 164 -0.33 -1.57 -16.69
C ALA A 164 -1.60 -0.83 -17.12
N PHE A 165 -1.66 -0.41 -18.38
CA PHE A 165 -2.83 0.22 -18.97
C PHE A 165 -4.04 -0.73 -18.97
N ARG A 166 -3.87 -1.98 -19.42
CA ARG A 166 -4.93 -3.00 -19.43
C ARG A 166 -5.47 -3.30 -18.05
N LYS A 167 -4.62 -3.42 -17.01
CA LYS A 167 -5.10 -3.61 -15.62
C LYS A 167 -5.89 -2.43 -15.11
N TRP A 168 -5.49 -1.19 -15.46
CA TRP A 168 -6.28 -0.01 -15.11
C TRP A 168 -7.64 0.02 -15.83
N VAL A 169 -7.70 -0.38 -17.10
CA VAL A 169 -8.97 -0.52 -17.84
C VAL A 169 -9.86 -1.59 -17.19
N ALA A 170 -9.31 -2.76 -16.86
CA ALA A 170 -10.03 -3.85 -16.19
C ALA A 170 -10.58 -3.45 -14.82
N ASN A 171 -9.92 -2.52 -14.13
CA ASN A 171 -10.38 -1.97 -12.84
C ASN A 171 -11.37 -0.80 -13.00
N GLY A 172 -12.16 -0.76 -14.08
CA GLY A 172 -13.14 0.28 -14.33
C GLY A 172 -12.54 1.67 -14.55
N MET A 173 -11.29 1.74 -15.04
CA MET A 173 -10.57 3.00 -15.33
C MET A 173 -10.39 3.90 -14.09
N ARG A 174 -10.24 3.26 -12.92
CA ARG A 174 -9.90 3.90 -11.64
C ARG A 174 -8.75 3.16 -10.97
N GLY A 175 -7.66 3.85 -10.62
CA GLY A 175 -6.56 3.21 -9.88
C GLY A 175 -5.20 3.89 -9.97
N ILE A 176 -4.26 3.39 -9.16
CA ILE A 176 -2.86 3.81 -9.10
C ILE A 176 -1.97 2.82 -9.87
N ILE A 177 -1.16 3.35 -10.78
CA ILE A 177 -0.09 2.64 -11.49
C ILE A 177 1.24 3.06 -10.87
N ALA A 178 1.89 2.11 -10.19
CA ALA A 178 3.15 2.29 -9.50
C ALA A 178 4.32 1.77 -10.33
N LEU A 179 4.93 2.65 -11.11
CA LEU A 179 6.10 2.33 -11.92
C LEU A 179 7.31 3.15 -11.47
N PRO A 180 8.53 2.58 -11.52
CA PRO A 180 9.75 3.37 -11.32
C PRO A 180 9.72 4.61 -12.22
N VAL A 181 10.35 5.72 -11.80
CA VAL A 181 10.50 6.90 -12.69
C VAL A 181 11.23 6.44 -13.98
N ALA A 182 11.23 7.22 -15.07
CA ALA A 182 11.83 6.84 -16.37
C ALA A 182 11.26 5.57 -17.06
N ALA A 183 10.38 4.81 -16.41
CA ALA A 183 9.63 3.72 -17.04
C ALA A 183 8.53 4.23 -18.00
N GLY A 184 8.48 5.53 -18.29
CA GLY A 184 7.53 6.16 -19.22
C GLY A 184 6.10 6.25 -18.69
N LYS A 185 5.89 6.51 -17.38
CA LYS A 185 4.56 6.67 -16.75
C LYS A 185 3.65 7.62 -17.51
N THR A 186 4.19 8.75 -17.96
CA THR A 186 3.46 9.76 -18.74
C THR A 186 2.80 9.18 -19.99
N LEU A 187 3.45 8.24 -20.69
CA LEU A 187 2.90 7.63 -21.90
C LEU A 187 1.62 6.83 -21.63
N ILE A 188 1.50 6.21 -20.45
CA ILE A 188 0.28 5.51 -20.03
C ILE A 188 -0.86 6.51 -19.82
N GLY A 189 -0.55 7.67 -19.24
CA GLY A 189 -1.51 8.77 -19.12
C GLY A 189 -1.99 9.27 -20.49
N LEU A 190 -1.09 9.46 -21.45
CA LEU A 190 -1.46 9.82 -22.82
C LEU A 190 -2.32 8.75 -23.50
N LYS A 191 -2.00 7.47 -23.28
CA LYS A 191 -2.81 6.35 -23.79
C LYS A 191 -4.22 6.38 -23.23
N ALA A 192 -4.39 6.75 -21.96
CA ALA A 192 -5.72 6.93 -21.36
C ALA A 192 -6.51 8.09 -22.01
N ILE A 193 -5.84 9.20 -22.35
CA ILE A 193 -6.48 10.32 -23.06
C ILE A 193 -6.92 9.88 -24.46
N GLU A 194 -6.07 9.17 -25.21
CA GLU A 194 -6.39 8.60 -26.52
C GLU A 194 -7.60 7.64 -26.45
N PHE A 195 -7.60 6.75 -25.46
CA PHE A 195 -8.62 5.72 -25.29
C PHE A 195 -9.98 6.32 -24.91
N LEU A 196 -10.01 7.22 -23.93
CA LEU A 196 -11.27 7.77 -23.38
C LEU A 196 -11.84 8.92 -24.21
N LYS A 197 -11.00 9.73 -24.86
CA LYS A 197 -11.42 10.90 -25.68
C LYS A 197 -12.30 11.89 -24.91
N VAL A 198 -12.00 12.05 -23.62
CA VAL A 198 -12.69 13.00 -22.74
C VAL A 198 -11.78 14.13 -22.30
N LYS A 199 -12.39 15.27 -21.95
CA LYS A 199 -11.74 16.40 -21.30
C LYS A 199 -11.00 15.91 -20.07
N THR A 200 -9.73 16.29 -19.98
CA THR A 200 -8.80 15.71 -19.01
C THR A 200 -8.16 16.82 -18.19
N VAL A 201 -8.05 16.61 -16.88
CA VAL A 201 -7.21 17.42 -16.01
C VAL A 201 -6.01 16.60 -15.54
N ILE A 202 -4.81 17.15 -15.73
CA ILE A 202 -3.55 16.56 -15.30
C ILE A 202 -3.04 17.38 -14.11
N LEU A 203 -2.91 16.72 -12.96
CA LEU A 203 -2.44 17.33 -11.72
C LEU A 203 -0.97 16.98 -11.49
N VAL A 204 -0.12 18.00 -11.36
CA VAL A 204 1.34 17.87 -11.19
C VAL A 204 1.84 18.62 -9.96
N PRO A 205 2.97 18.23 -9.34
CA PRO A 205 3.49 18.92 -8.15
C PRO A 205 4.17 20.26 -8.46
N THR A 206 4.82 20.43 -9.62
CA THR A 206 5.67 21.60 -9.90
C THR A 206 5.32 22.29 -11.23
N LEU A 207 5.76 23.54 -11.39
CA LEU A 207 5.58 24.33 -12.62
C LEU A 207 6.42 23.79 -13.79
N ASP A 208 7.58 23.20 -13.49
CA ASP A 208 8.41 22.58 -14.52
C ASP A 208 7.70 21.38 -15.15
N LEU A 209 7.02 20.57 -14.34
CA LEU A 209 6.20 19.45 -14.83
C LEU A 209 5.00 19.91 -15.66
N ILE A 210 4.42 21.09 -15.39
CA ILE A 210 3.41 21.67 -16.29
C ILE A 210 4.01 21.79 -17.69
N THR A 211 5.17 22.45 -17.79
CA THR A 211 5.84 22.69 -19.08
C THR A 211 6.17 21.37 -19.79
N GLN A 212 6.68 20.38 -19.03
CA GLN A 212 6.97 19.06 -19.56
C GLN A 212 5.72 18.35 -20.12
N TRP A 213 4.61 18.36 -19.38
CA TRP A 213 3.36 17.73 -19.83
C TRP A 213 2.78 18.44 -21.05
N VAL A 214 2.82 19.77 -21.10
CA VAL A 214 2.37 20.55 -22.26
C VAL A 214 3.15 20.16 -23.52
N ASN A 215 4.49 20.10 -23.43
CA ASN A 215 5.33 19.70 -24.55
C ASN A 215 5.03 18.26 -25.00
N ILE A 216 4.90 17.32 -24.06
CA ILE A 216 4.60 15.92 -24.37
C ILE A 216 3.21 15.76 -25.02
N LEU A 217 2.20 16.52 -24.60
CA LEU A 217 0.87 16.52 -25.23
C LEU A 217 0.93 16.98 -26.68
N LYS A 218 1.70 18.03 -26.99
CA LYS A 218 1.92 18.50 -28.36
C LYS A 218 2.68 17.46 -29.19
N ASP A 219 3.83 17.03 -28.70
CA ASP A 219 4.76 16.19 -29.44
C ASP A 219 4.23 14.78 -29.68
N LYS A 220 3.75 14.13 -28.61
CA LYS A 220 3.42 12.70 -28.61
C LYS A 220 1.95 12.40 -28.86
N LEU A 221 1.05 13.34 -28.55
CA LEU A 221 -0.40 13.17 -28.72
C LEU A 221 -0.98 14.08 -29.83
N GLY A 222 -0.18 15.00 -30.38
CA GLY A 222 -0.57 15.87 -31.49
C GLY A 222 -1.63 16.91 -31.13
N VAL A 223 -1.70 17.30 -29.86
CA VAL A 223 -2.71 18.26 -29.38
C VAL A 223 -2.29 19.67 -29.76
N LEU A 224 -3.20 20.42 -30.38
CA LEU A 224 -2.98 21.84 -30.72
C LEU A 224 -2.92 22.70 -29.45
N GLU A 225 -2.14 23.76 -29.46
CA GLU A 225 -1.84 24.58 -28.29
C GLU A 225 -3.10 25.22 -27.67
N GLU A 226 -4.02 25.71 -28.51
CA GLU A 226 -5.29 26.31 -28.09
C GLU A 226 -6.28 25.32 -27.45
N LYS A 227 -5.96 24.02 -27.48
CA LYS A 227 -6.72 22.97 -26.79
C LYS A 227 -6.12 22.58 -25.44
N ILE A 228 -4.93 23.10 -25.11
CA ILE A 228 -4.21 22.83 -23.87
C ILE A 228 -4.33 24.01 -22.92
N GLY A 229 -4.97 23.81 -21.77
CA GLY A 229 -5.03 24.80 -20.70
C GLY A 229 -3.83 24.67 -19.76
N VAL A 230 -3.29 25.81 -19.32
CA VAL A 230 -2.24 25.86 -18.29
C VAL A 230 -2.72 26.64 -17.08
N PHE A 231 -2.72 25.97 -15.93
CA PHE A 231 -3.19 26.54 -14.67
C PHE A 231 -2.13 26.42 -13.58
N GLY A 232 -1.30 27.46 -13.45
CA GLY A 232 -0.19 27.52 -12.51
C GLY A 232 0.84 28.60 -12.91
N GLY A 233 1.63 29.08 -11.95
CA GLY A 233 2.75 29.99 -12.23
C GLY A 233 2.33 31.37 -12.77
N GLY A 234 1.12 31.83 -12.42
CA GLY A 234 0.54 33.09 -12.89
C GLY A 234 -0.44 32.93 -14.06
N LYS A 235 -0.43 31.81 -14.78
CA LYS A 235 -1.41 31.49 -15.82
C LYS A 235 -2.65 30.82 -15.24
N ARG A 236 -3.84 31.16 -15.77
CA ARG A 236 -5.15 30.64 -15.32
C ARG A 236 -6.04 30.29 -16.51
N GLU A 237 -5.55 29.44 -17.38
CA GLU A 237 -6.28 29.00 -18.57
C GLU A 237 -6.82 27.59 -18.35
N VAL A 238 -8.13 27.42 -18.53
CA VAL A 238 -8.77 26.09 -18.53
C VAL A 238 -9.30 25.79 -19.92
N ASN A 239 -8.89 24.64 -20.44
CA ASN A 239 -9.21 24.19 -21.78
C ASN A 239 -9.54 22.69 -21.78
N GLU A 240 -9.72 22.08 -22.95
CA GLU A 240 -10.19 20.68 -23.05
C GLU A 240 -9.25 19.67 -22.38
N ILE A 241 -7.93 19.83 -22.55
CA ILE A 241 -6.91 19.14 -21.75
C ILE A 241 -6.18 20.19 -20.92
N THR A 242 -6.32 20.15 -19.60
CA THR A 242 -5.73 21.18 -18.72
C THR A 242 -4.66 20.57 -17.83
N VAL A 243 -3.47 21.18 -17.80
CA VAL A 243 -2.38 20.82 -16.88
C VAL A 243 -2.31 21.84 -15.75
N MET A 244 -2.38 21.37 -14.50
CA MET A 244 -2.52 22.22 -13.32
C MET A 244 -1.67 21.71 -12.16
N THR A 245 -1.13 22.61 -11.35
CA THR A 245 -0.47 22.19 -10.10
C THR A 245 -1.47 21.76 -9.03
N TYR A 246 -1.10 20.82 -8.16
CA TYR A 246 -1.93 20.44 -7.00
C TYR A 246 -2.33 21.64 -6.14
N ASP A 247 -1.42 22.60 -5.91
CA ASP A 247 -1.70 23.81 -5.15
C ASP A 247 -2.76 24.68 -5.83
N SER A 248 -2.61 24.90 -7.14
CA SER A 248 -3.58 25.70 -7.88
C SER A 248 -4.95 25.03 -7.96
N ALA A 249 -4.98 23.71 -8.08
CA ALA A 249 -6.19 22.90 -8.03
C ALA A 249 -6.92 23.08 -6.70
N HIS A 250 -6.19 22.94 -5.59
CA HIS A 250 -6.74 23.08 -4.25
C HIS A 250 -7.32 24.48 -3.98
N ILE A 251 -6.68 25.53 -4.49
CA ILE A 251 -7.03 26.93 -4.21
C ILE A 251 -8.16 27.46 -5.12
N ASN A 252 -8.30 26.93 -6.34
CA ASN A 252 -9.11 27.60 -7.37
C ASN A 252 -10.19 26.75 -8.03
N LEU A 253 -10.22 25.42 -7.86
CA LEU A 253 -11.22 24.59 -8.56
C LEU A 253 -12.68 24.92 -8.17
N ASP A 254 -12.89 25.51 -6.99
CA ASP A 254 -14.16 26.07 -6.55
C ASP A 254 -14.64 27.24 -7.42
N LYS A 255 -13.71 28.04 -7.94
CA LYS A 255 -13.97 29.24 -8.75
C LYS A 255 -14.12 28.97 -10.24
N TYR A 256 -13.55 27.88 -10.73
CA TYR A 256 -13.57 27.49 -12.14
C TYR A 256 -14.35 26.19 -12.31
N LYS A 257 -15.69 26.29 -12.39
CA LYS A 257 -16.59 25.15 -12.63
C LYS A 257 -16.25 24.49 -13.95
N THR A 258 -15.57 23.36 -13.89
CA THR A 258 -14.99 22.66 -15.04
C THR A 258 -15.37 21.20 -15.00
N TYR A 259 -15.81 20.67 -16.14
CA TYR A 259 -16.34 19.32 -16.26
C TYR A 259 -15.31 18.43 -16.97
N PHE A 260 -14.42 17.83 -16.19
CA PHE A 260 -13.47 16.84 -16.70
C PHE A 260 -14.07 15.44 -16.60
N GLY A 261 -13.80 14.62 -17.62
CA GLY A 261 -14.13 13.19 -17.65
C GLY A 261 -13.01 12.31 -17.09
N LEU A 262 -11.75 12.79 -17.15
CA LEU A 262 -10.57 12.07 -16.66
C LEU A 262 -9.72 12.97 -15.75
N ILE A 263 -9.25 12.41 -14.62
CA ILE A 263 -8.16 12.98 -13.82
C ILE A 263 -6.92 12.10 -13.99
N ILE A 264 -5.79 12.72 -14.31
CA ILE A 264 -4.47 12.10 -14.24
C ILE A 264 -3.68 12.81 -13.12
N ALA A 265 -3.40 12.09 -12.04
CA ALA A 265 -2.59 12.56 -10.94
C ALA A 265 -1.15 12.08 -11.14
N ASP A 266 -0.28 12.96 -11.63
CA ASP A 266 1.15 12.67 -11.69
C ASP A 266 1.79 12.86 -10.31
N GLU A 267 2.80 12.06 -10.01
CA GLU A 267 3.29 11.83 -8.65
C GLU A 267 2.17 11.72 -7.61
N ALA A 268 1.27 10.77 -7.86
CA ALA A 268 0.04 10.57 -7.09
C ALA A 268 0.25 10.42 -5.57
N HIS A 269 1.46 10.12 -5.08
CA HIS A 269 1.74 10.16 -3.64
C HIS A 269 1.49 11.54 -3.01
N HIS A 270 1.45 12.64 -3.76
CA HIS A 270 1.00 13.94 -3.26
C HIS A 270 -0.52 14.00 -3.05
N SER A 271 -1.32 13.34 -3.90
CA SER A 271 -2.79 13.46 -3.92
C SER A 271 -3.48 13.15 -2.59
N VAL A 272 -2.91 12.25 -1.77
CA VAL A 272 -3.47 11.85 -0.48
C VAL A 272 -3.17 12.81 0.66
N GLY A 273 -2.37 13.86 0.41
CA GLY A 273 -2.13 14.93 1.37
C GLY A 273 -3.43 15.64 1.76
N PRO A 274 -3.64 16.01 3.04
CA PRO A 274 -4.93 16.53 3.53
C PRO A 274 -5.50 17.68 2.70
N SER A 275 -4.67 18.64 2.27
CA SER A 275 -5.09 19.77 1.45
C SER A 275 -5.46 19.35 0.02
N TYR A 276 -4.66 18.49 -0.60
CA TYR A 276 -4.84 18.11 -2.01
C TYR A 276 -6.01 17.16 -2.24
N ARG A 277 -6.39 16.33 -1.26
CA ARG A 277 -7.56 15.45 -1.37
C ARG A 277 -8.84 16.20 -1.71
N LYS A 278 -9.01 17.42 -1.19
CA LYS A 278 -10.20 18.25 -1.46
C LYS A 278 -10.41 18.47 -2.95
N ALA A 279 -9.34 18.73 -3.70
CA ALA A 279 -9.40 18.96 -5.15
C ALA A 279 -10.00 17.75 -5.89
N PHE A 280 -9.67 16.52 -5.48
CA PHE A 280 -10.20 15.32 -6.10
C PHE A 280 -11.68 15.10 -5.85
N TRP A 281 -12.19 15.48 -4.68
CA TRP A 281 -13.62 15.40 -4.35
C TRP A 281 -14.46 16.40 -5.14
N GLN A 282 -13.88 17.54 -5.51
CA GLN A 282 -14.56 18.64 -6.21
C GLN A 282 -14.68 18.43 -7.73
N ILE A 283 -14.02 17.44 -8.31
CA ILE A 283 -14.04 17.17 -9.76
C ILE A 283 -15.01 16.02 -10.06
N THR A 284 -15.87 16.20 -11.06
CA THR A 284 -16.90 15.21 -11.46
C THR A 284 -16.38 13.98 -12.20
N ALA A 285 -15.08 13.90 -12.44
CA ALA A 285 -14.49 12.90 -13.34
C ALA A 285 -14.73 11.47 -12.84
N PRO A 286 -15.40 10.62 -13.65
CA PRO A 286 -15.58 9.21 -13.33
C PRO A 286 -14.28 8.42 -13.46
N PHE A 287 -13.42 8.78 -14.43
CA PHE A 287 -12.17 8.08 -14.71
C PHE A 287 -11.02 8.74 -13.98
N ARG A 288 -10.17 7.94 -13.32
CA ARG A 288 -9.12 8.46 -12.43
C ARG A 288 -7.88 7.59 -12.50
N MET A 289 -6.76 8.19 -12.86
CA MET A 289 -5.47 7.52 -12.93
C MET A 289 -4.48 8.23 -12.02
N GLY A 290 -3.82 7.48 -11.14
CA GLY A 290 -2.65 7.98 -10.43
C GLY A 290 -1.38 7.34 -10.97
N LEU A 291 -0.38 8.15 -11.26
CA LEU A 291 0.93 7.72 -11.71
C LEU A 291 1.94 8.04 -10.61
N THR A 292 2.66 7.06 -10.09
CA THR A 292 3.71 7.35 -9.10
C THR A 292 4.79 6.27 -9.08
N ALA A 293 5.97 6.58 -8.54
CA ALA A 293 7.00 5.57 -8.26
C ALA A 293 6.91 5.05 -6.83
N THR A 294 6.28 5.81 -5.94
CA THR A 294 6.26 5.55 -4.50
C THR A 294 4.83 5.56 -3.99
N PRO A 295 4.05 4.49 -4.27
CA PRO A 295 2.66 4.42 -3.83
C PRO A 295 2.54 4.40 -2.29
N PHE A 296 3.57 3.95 -1.57
CA PHE A 296 3.52 3.86 -0.12
C PHE A 296 4.19 5.07 0.55
N ARG A 297 3.41 5.86 1.27
CA ARG A 297 3.91 6.97 2.08
C ARG A 297 4.27 6.55 3.50
N SER A 298 5.32 7.17 4.04
CA SER A 298 5.80 6.92 5.41
C SER A 298 4.85 7.35 6.53
N ASP A 299 3.86 8.18 6.23
CA ASP A 299 2.81 8.64 7.15
C ASP A 299 1.53 7.79 7.08
N GLY A 300 1.49 6.75 6.22
CA GLY A 300 0.33 5.88 6.07
C GLY A 300 -0.86 6.50 5.31
N LEU A 301 -0.73 7.71 4.74
CA LEU A 301 -1.84 8.38 4.06
C LEU A 301 -2.24 7.73 2.73
N HIS A 302 -1.44 6.79 2.21
CA HIS A 302 -1.78 6.00 1.01
C HIS A 302 -3.12 5.24 1.13
N LYS A 303 -3.59 4.98 2.36
CA LYS A 303 -4.93 4.42 2.63
C LYS A 303 -6.10 5.20 2.04
N TYR A 304 -5.90 6.47 1.66
CA TYR A 304 -6.95 7.30 1.06
C TYR A 304 -7.03 7.18 -0.46
N TYR A 305 -6.10 6.48 -1.13
CA TYR A 305 -6.18 6.29 -2.58
C TYR A 305 -7.51 5.72 -3.07
N PRO A 306 -8.09 4.67 -2.43
CA PRO A 306 -9.32 4.06 -2.91
C PRO A 306 -10.49 5.06 -2.97
N GLU A 307 -10.52 6.00 -2.03
CA GLU A 307 -11.54 7.05 -1.96
C GLU A 307 -11.39 8.07 -3.11
N ILE A 308 -10.18 8.55 -3.38
CA ILE A 308 -9.97 9.72 -4.27
C ILE A 308 -9.63 9.36 -5.72
N ILE A 309 -8.97 8.22 -5.96
CA ILE A 309 -8.51 7.79 -7.29
C ILE A 309 -8.94 6.34 -7.53
N GLY A 310 -8.50 5.41 -6.69
CA GLY A 310 -8.74 3.97 -6.76
C GLY A 310 -7.60 3.18 -6.12
N GLU A 311 -7.74 1.86 -6.05
CA GLU A 311 -6.71 0.94 -5.52
C GLU A 311 -5.41 0.95 -6.36
N ILE A 312 -4.34 0.36 -5.83
CA ILE A 312 -3.12 0.12 -6.62
C ILE A 312 -3.38 -1.06 -7.56
N VAL A 313 -3.51 -0.77 -8.85
CA VAL A 313 -3.88 -1.75 -9.88
C VAL A 313 -2.68 -2.41 -10.55
N PHE A 314 -1.52 -1.75 -10.51
CA PHE A 314 -0.29 -2.25 -11.09
C PHE A 314 0.92 -1.73 -10.32
N SER A 315 1.88 -2.60 -10.01
CA SER A 315 3.17 -2.19 -9.45
C SER A 315 4.29 -3.04 -10.01
N LEU A 316 5.43 -2.42 -10.33
CA LEU A 316 6.60 -3.12 -10.84
C LEU A 316 7.88 -2.61 -10.17
N ASN A 317 8.76 -3.55 -9.80
CA ASN A 317 10.00 -3.25 -9.07
C ASN A 317 11.14 -2.87 -10.04
N HIS A 318 12.00 -1.94 -9.61
CA HIS A 318 13.16 -1.46 -10.37
C HIS A 318 14.10 -2.58 -10.86
N LYS A 319 14.29 -3.65 -10.07
CA LYS A 319 15.15 -4.79 -10.44
C LYS A 319 14.71 -5.46 -11.74
N VAL A 320 13.41 -5.65 -11.91
CA VAL A 320 12.82 -6.31 -13.09
C VAL A 320 13.06 -5.48 -14.36
N LEU A 321 13.10 -4.15 -14.26
CA LEU A 321 13.40 -3.28 -15.40
C LEU A 321 14.90 -3.24 -15.75
N GLN A 322 15.78 -3.45 -14.77
CA GLN A 322 17.22 -3.57 -15.00
C GLN A 322 17.56 -4.91 -15.67
N GLU A 323 16.96 -6.01 -15.18
CA GLU A 323 17.10 -7.35 -15.78
C GLU A 323 16.61 -7.38 -17.25
N LYS A 324 15.58 -6.60 -17.58
CA LYS A 324 15.07 -6.43 -18.94
C LYS A 324 15.78 -5.35 -19.77
N GLY A 325 16.86 -4.75 -19.26
CA GLY A 325 17.68 -3.78 -20.00
C GLY A 325 17.06 -2.38 -20.20
N TYR A 326 15.97 -2.05 -19.50
CA TYR A 326 15.29 -0.75 -19.66
C TYR A 326 15.84 0.39 -18.79
N LEU A 327 16.73 0.09 -17.84
CA LEU A 327 17.36 1.07 -16.92
C LEU A 327 18.87 0.81 -16.83
N ALA A 328 19.67 1.87 -16.74
CA ALA A 328 21.13 1.79 -16.63
C ALA A 328 21.58 1.05 -15.35
N ASN A 329 22.66 0.28 -15.48
CA ASN A 329 23.31 -0.40 -14.36
C ASN A 329 24.20 0.59 -13.59
N TYR A 330 24.11 0.57 -12.26
CA TYR A 330 25.01 1.32 -11.40
C TYR A 330 25.47 0.44 -10.23
N VAL A 331 26.67 0.71 -9.73
CA VAL A 331 27.21 0.04 -8.53
C VAL A 331 27.08 0.98 -7.35
N GLU A 332 26.35 0.54 -6.32
CA GLU A 332 26.17 1.25 -5.05
C GLU A 332 27.27 0.84 -4.07
N ARG A 333 28.06 1.81 -3.58
CA ARG A 333 29.08 1.62 -2.53
C ARG A 333 28.75 2.45 -1.30
N LYS A 334 28.67 1.80 -0.14
CA LYS A 334 28.40 2.46 1.15
C LYS A 334 29.67 2.63 1.94
N ILE A 335 29.99 3.88 2.28
CA ILE A 335 31.14 4.23 3.11
C ILE A 335 30.62 4.65 4.47
N TYR A 336 31.06 3.95 5.52
CA TYR A 336 30.64 4.22 6.89
C TYR A 336 31.70 5.04 7.64
N VAL A 337 31.28 6.18 8.17
CA VAL A 337 32.11 7.07 8.98
C VAL A 337 31.74 6.89 10.44
N LYS A 338 32.72 6.65 11.32
CA LYS A 338 32.50 6.64 12.77
C LYS A 338 32.84 8.02 13.34
N LEU A 339 32.05 8.48 14.30
CA LEU A 339 32.43 9.63 15.14
C LEU A 339 33.72 9.32 15.89
N SER A 340 34.55 10.32 16.13
CA SER A 340 35.67 10.19 17.07
C SER A 340 35.11 9.91 18.48
N PRO A 341 35.89 9.26 19.38
CA PRO A 341 35.45 9.07 20.76
C PRO A 341 35.11 10.39 21.49
N GLU A 342 35.74 11.50 21.12
CA GLU A 342 35.49 12.84 21.65
C GLU A 342 34.18 13.44 21.11
N ASP A 343 34.00 13.40 19.79
CA ASP A 343 32.76 13.83 19.14
C ASP A 343 31.56 13.02 19.63
N TYR A 344 31.74 11.70 19.83
CA TYR A 344 30.67 10.85 20.33
C TYR A 344 30.29 11.18 21.78
N ARG A 345 31.26 11.51 22.64
CA ARG A 345 31.01 11.97 24.01
C ARG A 345 30.22 13.27 24.01
N LYS A 346 30.72 14.29 23.29
CA LYS A 346 30.07 15.59 23.16
C LYS A 346 28.67 15.49 22.53
N TYR A 347 28.52 14.63 21.52
CA TYR A 347 27.24 14.32 20.92
C TYR A 347 26.23 13.75 21.92
N ARG A 348 26.64 12.78 22.76
CA ARG A 348 25.77 12.19 23.78
C ARG A 348 25.35 13.21 24.82
N GLU A 349 26.27 14.02 25.32
CA GLU A 349 25.97 15.07 26.31
C GLU A 349 24.92 16.06 25.79
N LEU A 350 25.09 16.54 24.56
CA LEU A 350 24.17 17.49 23.93
C LEU A 350 22.79 16.87 23.64
N MET A 351 22.76 15.60 23.22
CA MET A 351 21.49 14.87 23.03
C MET A 351 20.78 14.60 24.36
N GLU A 352 21.52 14.31 25.43
CA GLU A 352 20.94 14.07 26.75
C GLU A 352 20.30 15.33 27.31
N LYS A 353 20.92 16.50 27.13
CA LYS A 353 20.29 17.81 27.45
C LYS A 353 18.94 17.97 26.73
N TYR A 354 18.88 17.67 25.44
CA TYR A 354 17.64 17.74 24.67
C TYR A 354 16.57 16.73 25.12
N LEU A 355 16.97 15.48 25.35
CA LEU A 355 16.06 14.41 25.75
C LEU A 355 15.55 14.57 27.18
N SER A 356 16.39 15.07 28.09
CA SER A 356 16.03 15.41 29.47
C SER A 356 14.93 16.47 29.50
N TYR A 357 15.09 17.56 28.73
CA TYR A 357 14.04 18.57 28.56
C TYR A 357 12.73 17.94 28.06
N CYS A 358 12.80 17.10 27.02
CA CYS A 358 11.61 16.46 26.45
C CYS A 358 10.90 15.57 27.48
N ARG A 359 11.64 14.79 28.29
CA ARG A 359 11.06 13.95 29.35
C ARG A 359 10.41 14.78 30.45
N LYS A 360 11.03 15.92 30.82
CA LYS A 360 10.55 16.80 31.89
C LYS A 360 9.31 17.61 31.49
N LYS A 361 9.26 18.14 30.27
CA LYS A 361 8.28 19.17 29.87
C LYS A 361 7.23 18.70 28.86
N ILE A 362 7.51 17.65 28.09
CA ILE A 362 6.59 17.08 27.08
C ILE A 362 6.61 15.54 27.08
N PRO A 363 6.46 14.88 28.25
CA PRO A 363 6.54 13.41 28.38
C PRO A 363 5.54 12.66 27.50
N GLU A 364 4.38 13.26 27.25
CA GLU A 364 3.27 12.70 26.47
C GLU A 364 3.59 12.58 24.97
N VAL A 365 4.47 13.44 24.44
CA VAL A 365 4.82 13.44 23.03
C VAL A 365 5.95 12.44 22.81
N LYS A 366 5.65 11.20 22.39
CA LYS A 366 6.69 10.17 22.17
C LYS A 366 7.36 10.24 20.79
N ASP A 367 6.69 10.77 19.77
CA ASP A 367 7.22 10.85 18.40
C ASP A 367 8.34 11.91 18.28
N PRO A 368 9.56 11.57 17.79
CA PRO A 368 10.69 12.51 17.72
C PRO A 368 10.46 13.76 16.84
N ARG A 369 9.62 13.67 15.80
CA ARG A 369 9.30 14.83 14.94
C ARG A 369 8.34 15.76 15.66
N LEU A 370 7.32 15.20 16.30
CA LEU A 370 6.37 15.97 17.11
C LEU A 370 7.07 16.57 18.32
N ARG A 371 8.00 15.85 18.97
CA ARG A 371 8.87 16.40 20.03
C ARG A 371 9.64 17.60 19.53
N PHE A 372 10.30 17.47 18.38
CA PHE A 372 11.07 18.58 17.82
C PHE A 372 10.19 19.80 17.52
N LYS A 373 9.05 19.59 16.86
CA LYS A 373 8.08 20.66 16.57
C LYS A 373 7.60 21.32 17.86
N ARG A 374 7.28 20.53 18.89
CA ARG A 374 6.80 21.03 20.17
C ARG A 374 7.85 21.82 20.94
N VAL A 375 9.10 21.34 20.98
CA VAL A 375 10.22 22.09 21.56
C VAL A 375 10.45 23.40 20.80
N LEU A 376 10.33 23.39 19.47
CA LEU A 376 10.44 24.59 18.65
C LEU A 376 9.35 25.62 18.95
N GLU A 377 8.10 25.19 19.12
CA GLU A 377 6.98 26.05 19.55
C GLU A 377 7.22 26.64 20.94
N LEU A 378 7.74 25.84 21.87
CA LEU A 378 8.01 26.26 23.24
C LEU A 378 9.24 27.18 23.34
N ALA A 379 10.22 27.06 22.47
CA ALA A 379 11.44 27.87 22.46
C ALA A 379 11.18 29.38 22.39
N ALA A 380 10.05 29.81 21.79
CA ALA A 380 9.66 31.22 21.78
C ALA A 380 9.39 31.79 23.18
N LYS A 381 8.95 30.95 24.14
CA LYS A 381 8.49 31.37 25.48
C LYS A 381 9.31 30.77 26.63
N ASP A 382 9.96 29.65 26.40
CA ASP A 382 10.69 28.88 27.42
C ASP A 382 12.22 28.92 27.16
N PRO A 383 13.01 29.53 28.07
CA PRO A 383 14.46 29.52 28.00
C PRO A 383 15.10 28.11 28.02
N GLU A 384 14.57 27.16 28.81
CA GLU A 384 15.07 25.76 28.84
C GLU A 384 14.83 25.09 27.47
N ALA A 385 13.70 25.39 26.82
CA ALA A 385 13.41 24.88 25.47
C ALA A 385 14.40 25.42 24.42
N ARG A 386 14.79 26.70 24.54
CA ARG A 386 15.81 27.33 23.70
C ARG A 386 17.17 26.66 23.87
N GLU A 387 17.56 26.37 25.10
CA GLU A 387 18.82 25.67 25.39
C GLU A 387 18.80 24.23 24.85
N ALA A 388 17.72 23.49 25.07
CA ALA A 388 17.54 22.14 24.53
C ALA A 388 17.60 22.13 22.98
N LEU A 389 17.00 23.14 22.34
CA LEU A 389 17.05 23.28 20.89
C LEU A 389 18.46 23.60 20.38
N ARG A 390 19.22 24.46 21.08
CA ARG A 390 20.63 24.73 20.76
C ARG A 390 21.48 23.47 20.89
N ALA A 391 21.34 22.75 22.01
CA ALA A 391 22.07 21.51 22.24
C ALA A 391 21.79 20.48 21.13
N LYS A 392 20.52 20.32 20.73
CA LYS A 392 20.16 19.45 19.60
C LYS A 392 20.78 19.89 18.27
N ASN A 393 20.81 21.20 17.99
CA ASN A 393 21.42 21.72 16.76
C ASN A 393 22.94 21.51 16.75
N GLU A 394 23.62 21.66 17.89
CA GLU A 394 25.05 21.37 18.02
C GLU A 394 25.34 19.87 17.90
N ALA A 395 24.55 19.03 18.56
CA ALA A 395 24.62 17.58 18.40
C ALA A 395 24.44 17.17 16.93
N ARG A 396 23.52 17.84 16.22
CA ARG A 396 23.32 17.64 14.78
C ARG A 396 24.56 18.02 13.97
N LYS A 397 25.24 19.13 14.28
CA LYS A 397 26.49 19.53 13.61
C LYS A 397 27.58 18.46 13.80
N ILE A 398 27.75 17.96 15.02
CA ILE A 398 28.71 16.88 15.33
C ILE A 398 28.34 15.58 14.60
N ALA A 399 27.06 15.20 14.63
CA ALA A 399 26.56 14.01 13.94
C ALA A 399 26.74 14.05 12.42
N LEU A 400 26.79 15.25 11.84
CA LEU A 400 27.02 15.44 10.43
C LEU A 400 28.49 15.23 10.03
N SER A 401 29.42 15.13 10.99
CA SER A 401 30.84 14.78 10.80
C SER A 401 31.45 15.46 9.58
N ALA A 402 31.24 16.77 9.43
CA ALA A 402 31.52 17.47 8.18
C ALA A 402 32.98 17.29 7.73
N GLU A 403 33.94 17.38 8.64
CA GLU A 403 35.37 17.21 8.33
C GLU A 403 35.72 15.81 7.81
N ARG A 404 35.35 14.74 8.53
CA ARG A 404 35.61 13.37 8.06
C ARG A 404 34.86 13.00 6.79
N LYS A 405 33.67 13.56 6.57
CA LYS A 405 32.93 13.37 5.32
C LYS A 405 33.57 14.13 4.18
N LEU A 406 34.12 15.32 4.44
CA LEU A 406 34.90 16.09 3.49
C LEU A 406 36.16 15.33 3.08
N GLU A 407 36.92 14.77 4.03
CA GLU A 407 38.08 13.92 3.73
C GLU A 407 37.74 12.76 2.78
N ILE A 408 36.58 12.12 3.00
CA ILE A 408 36.12 11.03 2.11
C ILE A 408 35.67 11.58 0.76
N VAL A 409 35.01 12.73 0.71
CA VAL A 409 34.65 13.38 -0.55
C VAL A 409 35.92 13.72 -1.33
N GLU A 410 36.90 14.37 -0.71
CA GLU A 410 38.21 14.69 -1.29
C GLU A 410 38.88 13.45 -1.86
N LYS A 411 39.02 12.39 -1.06
CA LYS A 411 39.56 11.11 -1.51
C LYS A 411 38.81 10.53 -2.72
N LEU A 412 37.48 10.57 -2.72
CA LEU A 412 36.68 10.09 -3.85
C LEU A 412 36.86 10.94 -5.11
N LEU A 413 37.07 12.26 -4.96
CA LEU A 413 37.34 13.16 -6.08
C LEU A 413 38.74 12.93 -6.67
N GLU A 414 39.74 12.68 -5.82
CA GLU A 414 41.12 12.34 -6.20
C GLU A 414 41.21 10.99 -6.92
N GLU A 415 40.51 9.96 -6.43
CA GLU A 415 40.45 8.63 -7.06
C GLU A 415 39.70 8.62 -8.40
N ASN A 416 38.95 9.69 -8.72
CA ASN A 416 38.10 9.77 -9.91
C ASN A 416 38.29 11.12 -10.64
N PRO A 417 39.49 11.40 -11.19
CA PRO A 417 39.82 12.70 -11.78
C PRO A 417 39.08 12.99 -13.10
N ASP A 418 38.64 11.96 -13.83
CA ASP A 418 38.03 12.10 -15.17
C ASP A 418 36.49 12.03 -15.18
N GLU A 419 35.87 11.69 -14.05
CA GLU A 419 34.43 11.43 -13.97
C GLU A 419 33.61 12.73 -13.89
N LYS A 420 32.42 12.84 -14.50
CA LYS A 420 31.50 13.94 -14.17
C LYS A 420 30.75 13.60 -12.89
N ILE A 421 30.90 14.42 -11.84
CA ILE A 421 30.47 14.09 -10.48
C ILE A 421 29.37 15.04 -9.99
N ILE A 422 28.31 14.45 -9.43
CA ILE A 422 27.30 15.21 -8.67
C ILE A 422 27.43 14.85 -7.19
N ILE A 423 27.73 15.85 -6.36
CA ILE A 423 27.75 15.74 -4.92
C ILE A 423 26.39 16.21 -4.38
N PHE A 424 25.74 15.37 -3.59
CA PHE A 424 24.42 15.63 -3.06
C PHE A 424 24.33 15.48 -1.54
N SER A 425 23.65 16.41 -0.87
CA SER A 425 23.36 16.32 0.57
C SER A 425 22.12 17.11 0.95
N ARG A 426 21.17 16.55 1.70
CA ARG A 426 20.03 17.34 2.22
C ARG A 426 20.43 18.48 3.17
N TYR A 427 21.67 18.49 3.65
CA TYR A 427 22.15 19.53 4.55
C TYR A 427 22.84 20.60 3.72
N THR A 428 22.24 21.78 3.63
CA THR A 428 22.81 22.91 2.88
C THR A 428 24.19 23.30 3.39
N ASP A 429 24.42 23.16 4.69
CA ASP A 429 25.65 23.62 5.35
C ASP A 429 26.87 22.83 4.89
N ILE A 430 26.75 21.51 4.71
CA ILE A 430 27.86 20.70 4.19
C ILE A 430 28.13 20.99 2.71
N ILE A 431 27.09 21.30 1.92
CA ILE A 431 27.28 21.72 0.52
C ILE A 431 27.99 23.07 0.45
N ARG A 432 27.63 24.02 1.32
CA ARG A 432 28.35 25.31 1.43
C ARG A 432 29.80 25.11 1.84
N GLU A 433 30.06 24.18 2.76
CA GLU A 433 31.41 23.87 3.20
C GLU A 433 32.26 23.23 2.10
N ILE A 434 31.70 22.23 1.40
CA ILE A 434 32.31 21.61 0.21
C ILE A 434 32.63 22.66 -0.85
N SER A 435 31.66 23.50 -1.17
CA SER A 435 31.82 24.55 -2.17
C SER A 435 32.94 25.54 -1.80
N ARG A 436 33.01 25.95 -0.53
CA ARG A 436 34.03 26.87 -0.03
C ARG A 436 35.43 26.24 0.05
N LYS A 437 35.55 25.01 0.55
CA LYS A 437 36.85 24.34 0.74
C LYS A 437 37.42 23.78 -0.57
N LEU A 438 36.56 23.24 -1.43
CA LEU A 438 36.96 22.54 -2.67
C LEU A 438 36.72 23.36 -3.94
N LEU A 439 36.22 24.61 -3.80
CA LEU A 439 35.91 25.52 -4.91
C LEU A 439 34.94 24.91 -5.95
N ILE A 440 34.02 24.06 -5.47
CA ILE A 440 33.02 23.39 -6.31
C ILE A 440 31.77 24.28 -6.45
N PRO A 441 31.26 24.54 -7.67
CA PRO A 441 30.01 25.26 -7.87
C PRO A 441 28.82 24.60 -7.15
N ARG A 442 28.01 25.42 -6.45
CA ARG A 442 26.87 24.94 -5.65
C ARG A 442 25.52 25.38 -6.20
N ILE A 443 24.54 24.48 -6.15
CA ILE A 443 23.14 24.81 -6.42
C ILE A 443 22.31 24.54 -5.17
N LEU A 444 21.84 25.61 -4.51
CA LEU A 444 20.98 25.58 -3.34
C LEU A 444 19.67 26.37 -3.61
N HIS A 445 18.81 26.47 -2.59
CA HIS A 445 17.58 27.26 -2.66
C HIS A 445 17.87 28.78 -2.76
N ASP A 446 19.01 29.23 -2.26
CA ASP A 446 19.47 30.62 -2.31
C ASP A 446 20.26 30.94 -3.60
N THR A 447 20.46 29.97 -4.50
CA THR A 447 21.11 30.20 -5.80
C THR A 447 20.11 30.87 -6.77
N PRO A 448 20.40 32.07 -7.29
CA PRO A 448 19.60 32.76 -8.29
C PRO A 448 19.28 31.89 -9.52
N LYS A 449 18.12 32.10 -10.14
CA LYS A 449 17.67 31.30 -11.31
C LYS A 449 18.65 31.37 -12.49
N ASN A 450 19.22 32.55 -12.76
CA ASN A 450 20.18 32.75 -13.86
C ASN A 450 21.47 31.99 -13.59
N GLU A 451 22.03 32.12 -12.38
CA GLU A 451 23.23 31.40 -11.93
C GLU A 451 23.02 29.89 -11.96
N ARG A 452 21.86 29.40 -11.49
CA ARG A 452 21.49 27.97 -11.57
C ARG A 452 21.54 27.46 -13.01
N ARG A 453 20.95 28.21 -13.95
CA ARG A 453 20.92 27.84 -15.38
C ARG A 453 22.33 27.80 -15.97
N GLU A 454 23.17 28.77 -15.62
CA GLU A 454 24.56 28.84 -16.06
C GLU A 454 25.40 27.67 -15.54
N ILE A 455 25.34 27.37 -14.24
CA ILE A 455 26.06 26.22 -13.64
C ILE A 455 25.67 24.90 -14.33
N LEU A 456 24.38 24.69 -14.57
CA LEU A 456 23.88 23.48 -15.23
C LEU A 456 24.37 23.38 -16.69
N GLU A 457 24.40 24.51 -17.41
CA GLU A 457 24.89 24.55 -18.79
C GLU A 457 26.41 24.30 -18.86
N MET A 458 27.19 24.90 -17.95
CA MET A 458 28.63 24.62 -17.83
C MET A 458 28.91 23.16 -17.48
N PHE A 459 28.11 22.55 -16.60
CA PHE A 459 28.21 21.13 -16.26
C PHE A 459 27.85 20.23 -17.45
N LYS A 460 26.78 20.57 -18.19
CA LYS A 460 26.37 19.88 -19.42
C LYS A 460 27.49 19.90 -20.48
N GLN A 461 28.06 21.08 -20.75
CA GLN A 461 29.17 21.27 -21.69
C GLN A 461 30.49 20.64 -21.20
N GLY A 462 30.60 20.29 -19.92
CA GLY A 462 31.81 19.73 -19.32
C GLY A 462 32.88 20.76 -18.97
N LYS A 463 32.56 22.06 -19.04
CA LYS A 463 33.42 23.15 -18.52
C LYS A 463 33.59 23.05 -17.00
N VAL A 464 32.55 22.56 -16.32
CA VAL A 464 32.58 22.18 -14.92
C VAL A 464 32.34 20.68 -14.83
N ARG A 465 33.24 19.97 -14.16
CA ARG A 465 33.15 18.51 -14.00
C ARG A 465 32.37 18.09 -12.75
N ILE A 466 32.34 18.95 -11.73
CA ILE A 466 31.80 18.62 -10.41
C ILE A 466 30.82 19.71 -9.99
N ILE A 467 29.62 19.32 -9.55
CA ILE A 467 28.66 20.23 -8.92
C ILE A 467 28.21 19.68 -7.57
N ALA A 468 27.93 20.58 -6.63
CA ALA A 468 27.42 20.24 -5.31
C ALA A 468 26.01 20.80 -5.09
N THR A 469 25.06 20.00 -4.62
CA THR A 469 23.68 20.45 -4.46
C THR A 469 22.97 19.85 -3.26
N ALA A 470 22.08 20.62 -2.62
CA ALA A 470 21.30 20.14 -1.47
C ALA A 470 19.89 19.68 -1.80
N MET A 471 19.42 20.07 -2.97
CA MET A 471 18.18 19.63 -3.58
C MET A 471 18.67 19.10 -4.91
N ALA A 472 18.83 17.78 -5.04
CA ALA A 472 19.11 17.18 -6.33
C ALA A 472 17.96 17.65 -7.20
N LEU A 473 18.29 18.66 -7.98
CA LEU A 473 17.49 19.56 -8.81
C LEU A 473 16.02 19.16 -8.81
N ASP A 474 15.18 20.01 -8.21
CA ASP A 474 13.77 19.75 -7.90
C ASP A 474 13.00 18.98 -8.99
N GLU A 475 11.93 18.28 -8.59
CA GLU A 475 11.06 17.54 -9.50
C GLU A 475 10.68 18.36 -10.75
N GLY A 476 11.26 18.00 -11.89
CA GLY A 476 11.05 18.66 -13.18
C GLY A 476 12.25 19.42 -13.75
N VAL A 477 13.38 19.51 -13.05
CA VAL A 477 14.62 20.08 -13.61
C VAL A 477 15.40 19.01 -14.38
N ASP A 478 15.72 19.29 -15.66
CA ASP A 478 16.56 18.42 -16.49
C ASP A 478 18.01 18.47 -16.00
N VAL A 479 18.46 17.40 -15.34
CA VAL A 479 19.82 17.31 -14.79
C VAL A 479 20.75 16.72 -15.85
N PRO A 480 21.86 17.40 -16.19
CA PRO A 480 22.79 16.86 -17.18
C PRO A 480 23.45 15.56 -16.71
N ASP A 481 23.83 14.75 -17.70
CA ASP A 481 24.41 13.42 -17.51
C ASP A 481 25.70 13.46 -16.66
N ALA A 482 25.74 12.62 -15.63
CA ALA A 482 26.90 12.41 -14.76
C ALA A 482 27.33 10.94 -14.78
N SER A 483 28.62 10.64 -14.61
CA SER A 483 29.09 9.25 -14.54
C SER A 483 29.23 8.75 -13.10
N MET A 484 29.29 9.67 -12.14
CA MET A 484 29.41 9.36 -10.72
C MET A 484 28.60 10.31 -9.83
N ALA A 485 28.09 9.76 -8.73
CA ALA A 485 27.36 10.53 -7.73
C ALA A 485 27.85 10.21 -6.31
N ILE A 486 28.00 11.24 -5.49
CA ILE A 486 28.40 11.15 -4.08
C ILE A 486 27.25 11.68 -3.23
N VAL A 487 26.59 10.80 -2.48
CA VAL A 487 25.51 11.13 -1.56
C VAL A 487 26.05 11.20 -0.15
N ILE A 488 26.03 12.41 0.41
CA ILE A 488 26.45 12.68 1.78
C ILE A 488 25.23 12.57 2.68
N SER A 489 25.07 11.39 3.27
CA SER A 489 23.92 11.05 4.11
C SER A 489 24.24 11.35 5.59
N GLY A 490 23.30 11.98 6.29
CA GLY A 490 23.26 11.96 7.77
C GLY A 490 22.68 10.65 8.32
N THR A 491 21.85 9.96 7.52
CA THR A 491 21.14 8.72 7.86
C THR A 491 20.82 7.89 6.60
N GLY A 492 20.63 6.57 6.72
CA GLY A 492 20.32 5.61 5.63
C GLY A 492 18.91 5.70 5.03
N SER A 493 18.45 6.93 4.85
CA SER A 493 17.07 7.37 4.62
C SER A 493 16.80 7.74 3.15
N HIS A 494 17.82 7.73 2.30
CA HIS A 494 17.81 8.43 1.01
C HIS A 494 17.49 7.54 -0.20
N ARG A 495 16.89 6.36 -0.01
CA ARG A 495 16.72 5.37 -1.10
C ARG A 495 15.87 5.88 -2.28
N GLU A 496 14.84 6.69 -2.01
CA GLU A 496 13.99 7.29 -3.05
C GLU A 496 14.74 8.35 -3.88
N TYR A 497 15.61 9.13 -3.25
CA TYR A 497 16.46 10.13 -3.91
C TYR A 497 17.68 9.52 -4.59
N ILE A 498 18.28 8.47 -4.02
CA ILE A 498 19.31 7.65 -4.65
C ILE A 498 18.77 7.07 -5.96
N GLN A 499 17.51 6.61 -5.97
CA GLN A 499 16.85 6.16 -7.18
C GLN A 499 16.59 7.30 -8.17
N ARG A 500 16.42 8.55 -7.73
CA ARG A 500 16.36 9.73 -8.63
C ARG A 500 17.75 10.03 -9.21
N LEU A 501 18.78 10.01 -8.37
CA LEU A 501 20.17 10.27 -8.73
C LEU A 501 20.75 9.21 -9.68
N GLY A 502 20.39 7.93 -9.48
CA GLY A 502 20.75 6.83 -10.38
C GLY A 502 20.21 6.95 -11.81
N ARG A 503 19.33 7.93 -12.09
CA ARG A 503 18.79 8.26 -13.43
C ARG A 503 19.56 9.37 -14.12
N ILE A 504 20.17 10.24 -13.31
CA ILE A 504 21.09 11.29 -13.74
C ILE A 504 22.43 10.66 -14.11
N LEU A 505 22.72 9.51 -13.49
CA LEU A 505 23.85 8.68 -13.81
C LEU A 505 23.73 8.06 -15.21
N ARG A 506 24.56 8.52 -16.14
CA ARG A 506 24.75 7.95 -17.47
C ARG A 506 26.25 7.73 -17.72
N PRO A 507 26.73 6.48 -17.72
CA PRO A 507 28.15 6.21 -17.83
C PRO A 507 28.66 6.46 -19.26
N LYS A 508 29.93 6.88 -19.39
CA LYS A 508 30.70 6.74 -20.64
C LYS A 508 31.23 5.31 -20.84
N LYS A 509 31.31 4.52 -19.76
CA LYS A 509 31.85 3.14 -19.71
C LYS A 509 30.91 2.25 -18.89
N ASP A 510 29.90 1.67 -19.53
CA ASP A 510 28.93 0.62 -19.10
C ASP A 510 28.27 0.62 -17.70
N VAL A 511 28.84 1.20 -16.65
CA VAL A 511 28.33 1.16 -15.27
C VAL A 511 28.61 2.48 -14.55
N ALA A 512 27.57 3.11 -14.01
CA ALA A 512 27.73 4.32 -13.23
C ALA A 512 28.07 4.04 -11.75
N LYS A 513 28.74 4.98 -11.08
CA LYS A 513 29.18 4.83 -9.68
C LYS A 513 28.33 5.66 -8.73
N LEU A 514 27.75 5.03 -7.72
CA LEU A 514 27.04 5.74 -6.64
C LEU A 514 27.69 5.45 -5.30
N TYR A 515 28.24 6.49 -4.67
CA TYR A 515 28.81 6.43 -3.33
C TYR A 515 27.84 7.03 -2.31
N GLU A 516 27.54 6.32 -1.23
CA GLU A 516 26.77 6.84 -0.09
C GLU A 516 27.66 6.89 1.16
N ILE A 517 27.90 8.08 1.69
CA ILE A 517 28.69 8.32 2.91
C ILE A 517 27.73 8.41 4.10
N ILE A 518 27.85 7.52 5.09
CA ILE A 518 26.92 7.35 6.21
C ILE A 518 27.65 7.45 7.55
N THR A 519 27.23 8.36 8.45
CA THR A 519 27.72 8.37 9.84
C THR A 519 27.08 7.24 10.66
N LYS A 520 27.89 6.38 11.30
CA LYS A 520 27.47 5.39 12.31
C LYS A 520 27.56 5.99 13.71
N GLY A 521 26.59 5.70 14.58
CA GLY A 521 26.63 6.07 16.00
C GLY A 521 25.89 7.36 16.39
N THR A 522 25.13 7.98 15.48
CA THR A 522 24.33 9.17 15.78
C THR A 522 22.84 8.82 15.96
N ILE A 523 22.19 9.45 16.95
CA ILE A 523 20.77 9.32 17.32
C ILE A 523 19.85 10.14 16.36
N GLU A 524 20.30 10.53 15.16
CA GLU A 524 19.31 10.93 14.15
C GLU A 524 18.52 9.67 13.74
N PRO A 525 17.18 9.65 13.90
CA PRO A 525 16.38 8.45 13.72
C PRO A 525 16.47 8.02 12.27
N SER A 526 17.31 7.01 12.05
CA SER A 526 17.40 6.31 10.77
C SER A 526 16.02 5.80 10.41
N LEU A 527 15.70 5.86 9.11
CA LEU A 527 14.55 5.18 8.53
C LEU A 527 14.55 3.66 8.80
N ALA A 528 15.59 3.09 9.43
CA ALA A 528 15.55 1.75 10.04
C ALA A 528 14.52 1.68 11.19
N TRP A 529 14.38 2.74 11.99
CA TRP A 529 13.29 2.85 12.98
C TRP A 529 11.92 3.04 12.31
N ARG A 530 11.83 3.60 11.09
CA ARG A 530 10.55 3.68 10.34
C ARG A 530 10.17 2.39 9.62
N ARG A 531 11.14 1.65 9.08
CA ARG A 531 10.95 0.29 8.56
C ARG A 531 10.54 -0.66 9.69
N ARG A 532 11.20 -0.53 10.85
CA ARG A 532 10.77 -1.17 12.08
C ARG A 532 9.42 -0.67 12.53
N ARG A 533 9.07 0.63 12.46
CA ARG A 533 7.76 1.12 12.94
C ARG A 533 6.57 0.43 12.26
N TYR A 534 6.66 0.12 10.97
CA TYR A 534 5.61 -0.67 10.31
C TYR A 534 5.66 -2.15 10.72
N GLN A 535 6.84 -2.76 10.83
CA GLN A 535 6.98 -4.13 11.35
C GLN A 535 6.55 -4.27 12.82
N ILE A 536 6.82 -3.27 13.65
CA ILE A 536 6.42 -3.13 15.05
C ILE A 536 4.90 -2.98 15.08
N PHE A 537 4.32 -2.08 14.28
CA PHE A 537 2.87 -1.94 14.17
C PHE A 537 2.18 -3.25 13.74
N LEU A 538 2.75 -3.98 12.77
CA LEU A 538 2.24 -5.29 12.37
C LEU A 538 2.42 -6.32 13.49
N ALA A 539 3.57 -6.33 14.16
CA ALA A 539 3.81 -7.23 15.28
C ALA A 539 2.88 -6.93 16.48
N GLU A 540 2.57 -5.66 16.77
CA GLU A 540 1.57 -5.26 17.76
C GLU A 540 0.19 -5.84 17.40
N ARG A 541 -0.17 -5.80 16.11
CA ARG A 541 -1.41 -6.41 15.62
C ARG A 541 -1.39 -7.92 15.74
N VAL A 542 -0.28 -8.59 15.42
CA VAL A 542 -0.15 -10.05 15.56
C VAL A 542 -0.28 -10.46 17.04
N LEU A 543 0.47 -9.79 17.92
CA LEU A 543 0.40 -10.04 19.37
C LEU A 543 -1.05 -9.87 19.88
N LYS A 544 -1.75 -8.81 19.46
CA LYS A 544 -3.15 -8.56 19.89
C LYS A 544 -4.16 -9.51 19.24
N ASN A 545 -4.18 -9.59 17.92
CA ASN A 545 -5.28 -10.19 17.18
C ASN A 545 -5.12 -11.70 17.04
N ASN A 546 -3.89 -12.18 16.83
CA ASN A 546 -3.57 -13.58 16.66
C ASN A 546 -3.27 -14.24 18.00
N LEU A 547 -2.51 -13.59 18.90
CA LEU A 547 -2.10 -14.19 20.17
C LEU A 547 -2.93 -13.72 21.38
N GLY A 548 -3.84 -12.76 21.22
CA GLY A 548 -4.68 -12.27 22.32
C GLY A 548 -3.88 -11.68 23.48
N ALA A 549 -2.74 -11.04 23.19
CA ALA A 549 -1.82 -10.51 24.21
C ALA A 549 -2.49 -9.43 25.08
N LYS A 550 -2.31 -9.53 26.39
CA LYS A 550 -2.79 -8.63 27.44
C LYS A 550 -1.61 -7.98 28.15
N GLU A 551 -1.82 -6.78 28.70
CA GLU A 551 -0.80 -6.09 29.51
C GLU A 551 -0.26 -7.02 30.62
N GLU A 552 1.02 -6.87 30.96
CA GLU A 552 1.73 -7.63 32.00
C GLU A 552 2.01 -9.12 31.71
N GLU A 553 1.56 -9.67 30.59
CA GLU A 553 1.99 -11.01 30.16
C GLU A 553 3.46 -11.04 29.73
N ASN A 554 4.13 -12.18 29.95
CA ASN A 554 5.53 -12.40 29.58
C ASN A 554 5.64 -12.86 28.12
N LEU A 555 6.39 -12.12 27.31
CA LEU A 555 6.63 -12.45 25.90
C LEU A 555 8.08 -12.89 25.68
N LEU A 556 8.29 -14.12 25.21
CA LEU A 556 9.59 -14.56 24.71
C LEU A 556 9.70 -14.47 23.19
N VAL A 557 10.65 -13.67 22.71
CA VAL A 557 11.00 -13.59 21.30
C VAL A 557 12.28 -14.35 21.03
N ILE A 558 12.18 -15.47 20.30
CA ILE A 558 13.30 -16.35 19.97
C ILE A 558 13.73 -16.13 18.54
N THR A 559 14.88 -15.50 18.34
CA THR A 559 15.41 -15.26 16.99
C THR A 559 16.83 -15.79 16.84
N ASP A 560 17.27 -15.93 15.60
CA ASP A 560 18.69 -16.10 15.30
C ASP A 560 19.32 -14.84 14.68
N THR A 561 20.62 -14.89 14.42
CA THR A 561 21.38 -13.78 13.83
C THR A 561 20.91 -13.41 12.41
N VAL A 562 20.21 -14.31 11.70
CA VAL A 562 19.71 -14.08 10.34
C VAL A 562 18.35 -13.38 10.37
N LYS A 563 17.46 -13.78 11.28
CA LYS A 563 16.10 -13.24 11.42
C LYS A 563 15.97 -12.14 12.47
N LYS A 564 17.09 -11.72 13.07
CA LYS A 564 17.19 -10.72 14.15
C LYS A 564 16.33 -9.48 13.93
N SER A 565 16.26 -8.95 12.70
CA SER A 565 15.49 -7.73 12.43
C SER A 565 13.99 -7.88 12.68
N ILE A 566 13.42 -9.07 12.42
CA ILE A 566 12.01 -9.37 12.69
C ILE A 566 11.82 -9.59 14.20
N GLY A 567 12.72 -10.34 14.84
CA GLY A 567 12.71 -10.55 16.29
C GLY A 567 12.75 -9.24 17.08
N GLU A 568 13.64 -8.31 16.71
CA GLU A 568 13.72 -6.98 17.36
C GLU A 568 12.43 -6.15 17.17
N ALA A 569 11.73 -6.31 16.05
CA ALA A 569 10.46 -5.62 15.81
C ALA A 569 9.33 -6.19 16.69
N ILE A 570 9.28 -7.51 16.87
CA ILE A 570 8.31 -8.18 17.74
C ILE A 570 8.58 -7.83 19.21
N PHE A 571 9.84 -7.86 19.64
CA PHE A 571 10.23 -7.47 20.99
C PHE A 571 9.78 -6.04 21.32
N GLN A 572 10.07 -5.10 20.43
CA GLN A 572 9.65 -3.71 20.62
C GLN A 572 8.12 -3.54 20.60
N ALA A 573 7.40 -4.36 19.83
CA ALA A 573 5.94 -4.39 19.85
C ALA A 573 5.40 -4.87 21.19
N GLY A 574 5.99 -5.91 21.78
CA GLY A 574 5.64 -6.37 23.13
C GLY A 574 5.78 -5.26 24.17
N LEU A 575 6.94 -4.58 24.19
CA LEU A 575 7.16 -3.44 25.09
C LEU A 575 6.13 -2.31 24.90
N ASN A 576 5.75 -2.02 23.65
CA ASN A 576 4.74 -0.99 23.36
C ASN A 576 3.34 -1.36 23.86
N LEU A 577 3.06 -2.67 23.99
CA LEU A 577 1.81 -3.21 24.50
C LEU A 577 1.81 -3.41 26.02
N GLY A 578 2.88 -3.02 26.73
CA GLY A 578 2.98 -3.22 28.17
C GLY A 578 3.26 -4.67 28.58
N LEU A 579 3.80 -5.49 27.67
CA LEU A 579 4.25 -6.85 27.99
C LEU A 579 5.64 -6.82 28.63
N GLU A 580 5.92 -7.79 29.49
CA GLU A 580 7.29 -8.09 29.91
C GLU A 580 7.97 -8.89 28.80
N ALA A 581 8.57 -8.17 27.85
CA ALA A 581 9.15 -8.77 26.65
C ALA A 581 10.62 -9.13 26.86
N ILE A 582 11.02 -10.33 26.42
CA ILE A 582 12.37 -10.87 26.47
C ILE A 582 12.81 -11.22 25.03
N LEU A 583 13.96 -10.70 24.59
CA LEU A 583 14.54 -11.05 23.28
C LEU A 583 15.78 -11.92 23.46
N VAL A 584 15.73 -13.14 22.93
CA VAL A 584 16.89 -14.03 22.87
C VAL A 584 17.36 -14.18 21.43
N VAL A 585 18.68 -14.02 21.22
CA VAL A 585 19.32 -14.15 19.91
C VAL A 585 20.32 -15.30 19.97
N MET A 586 20.09 -16.33 19.16
CA MET A 586 21.00 -17.49 19.08
C MET A 586 21.72 -17.59 17.73
N LYS A 587 22.74 -18.45 17.65
CA LYS A 587 23.23 -18.92 16.35
C LYS A 587 22.10 -19.66 15.62
N PRO A 588 21.93 -19.47 14.30
CA PRO A 588 21.01 -20.29 13.52
C PRO A 588 21.32 -21.75 13.79
N ARG A 589 20.27 -22.57 13.94
CA ARG A 589 20.42 -24.02 13.97
C ARG A 589 21.03 -24.50 12.65
N SER A 590 21.50 -25.74 12.61
CA SER A 590 22.03 -26.37 11.39
C SER A 590 20.94 -26.97 10.51
N ARG A 591 19.84 -27.41 11.13
CA ARG A 591 18.69 -28.06 10.48
C ARG A 591 17.37 -27.72 11.17
N ASN A 592 16.26 -28.01 10.50
CA ASN A 592 14.92 -27.94 11.10
C ASN A 592 14.80 -28.97 12.25
N ALA A 593 13.99 -28.66 13.26
CA ALA A 593 13.75 -29.48 14.45
C ALA A 593 14.99 -29.71 15.36
N GLU A 594 16.09 -28.99 15.15
CA GLU A 594 17.19 -28.97 16.12
C GLU A 594 16.80 -28.18 17.37
N GLU A 595 17.05 -28.74 18.56
CA GLU A 595 16.73 -28.09 19.84
C GLU A 595 17.45 -26.73 19.99
N PRO A 596 16.78 -25.73 20.59
CA PRO A 596 17.45 -24.50 20.99
C PRO A 596 18.41 -24.77 22.16
N PRO A 597 19.37 -23.86 22.42
CA PRO A 597 20.22 -23.93 23.61
C PRO A 597 19.41 -24.12 24.90
N LYS A 598 19.91 -24.95 25.83
CA LYS A 598 19.23 -25.27 27.10
C LYS A 598 18.70 -24.04 27.85
N PRO A 599 19.44 -22.91 28.01
CA PRO A 599 18.90 -21.72 28.66
C PRO A 599 17.66 -21.12 27.97
N ILE A 600 17.61 -21.17 26.63
CA ILE A 600 16.45 -20.71 25.87
C ILE A 600 15.28 -21.68 26.05
N ALA A 601 15.56 -23.00 26.05
CA ALA A 601 14.54 -24.02 26.26
C ALA A 601 13.89 -23.94 27.65
N GLU A 602 14.67 -23.63 28.69
CA GLU A 602 14.13 -23.42 30.04
C GLU A 602 13.34 -22.12 30.14
N ALA A 603 13.86 -21.00 29.60
CA ALA A 603 13.15 -19.73 29.58
C ALA A 603 11.80 -19.81 28.84
N TRP A 604 11.69 -20.66 27.82
CA TRP A 604 10.45 -20.83 27.04
C TRP A 604 9.30 -21.43 27.87
N LYS A 605 9.58 -22.19 28.93
CA LYS A 605 8.52 -22.77 29.78
C LYS A 605 7.87 -21.77 30.72
N GLU A 606 8.57 -20.68 31.01
CA GLU A 606 8.21 -19.70 32.04
C GLU A 606 7.53 -18.45 31.44
N VAL A 607 7.00 -18.53 30.21
CA VAL A 607 6.38 -17.40 29.52
C VAL A 607 4.97 -17.70 29.03
N ASP A 608 4.15 -16.66 28.97
CA ASP A 608 2.77 -16.75 28.50
C ASP A 608 2.68 -16.80 26.97
N ILE A 609 3.54 -16.02 26.31
CA ILE A 609 3.53 -15.82 24.85
C ILE A 609 4.91 -16.08 24.27
N PHE A 610 4.97 -16.74 23.11
CA PHE A 610 6.20 -16.82 22.32
C PHE A 610 6.03 -16.48 20.85
N LEU A 611 7.07 -15.89 20.27
CA LEU A 611 7.21 -15.76 18.82
C LEU A 611 8.64 -16.09 18.41
N ALA A 612 8.79 -17.03 17.47
CA ALA A 612 10.09 -17.57 17.12
C ALA A 612 10.47 -17.41 15.63
N PRO A 613 10.77 -16.18 15.16
CA PRO A 613 11.28 -15.95 13.81
C PRO A 613 12.72 -16.47 13.67
N THR A 614 12.91 -17.55 12.92
CA THR A 614 14.18 -18.27 12.82
C THR A 614 14.44 -18.73 11.40
N LYS A 615 15.71 -18.97 11.02
CA LYS A 615 16.09 -19.50 9.72
C LYS A 615 15.61 -20.94 9.55
N TYR A 616 15.80 -21.76 10.59
CA TYR A 616 15.39 -23.15 10.65
C TYR A 616 14.29 -23.32 11.69
N SER A 617 13.39 -24.27 11.43
CA SER A 617 12.22 -24.51 12.25
C SER A 617 12.55 -25.00 13.65
N LEU A 618 11.95 -24.32 14.64
CA LEU A 618 11.82 -24.79 16.03
C LEU A 618 10.45 -25.40 16.30
N THR A 619 9.59 -25.54 15.28
CA THR A 619 8.21 -26.01 15.41
C THR A 619 8.19 -27.40 16.05
N HIS A 620 8.98 -28.35 15.55
CA HIS A 620 8.99 -29.73 16.07
C HIS A 620 10.13 -29.97 17.07
N THR A 621 10.24 -29.14 18.10
CA THR A 621 11.22 -29.29 19.20
C THR A 621 10.54 -29.67 20.52
N GLN A 622 11.25 -30.42 21.36
CA GLN A 622 10.84 -30.72 22.74
C GLN A 622 10.76 -29.45 23.58
N ALA A 623 11.65 -28.47 23.36
CA ALA A 623 11.56 -27.17 24.02
C ALA A 623 10.21 -26.48 23.79
N ARG A 624 9.77 -26.38 22.52
CA ARG A 624 8.46 -25.80 22.18
C ARG A 624 7.32 -26.62 22.77
N LYS A 625 7.38 -27.96 22.65
CA LYS A 625 6.35 -28.85 23.19
C LYS A 625 6.16 -28.64 24.69
N LYS A 626 7.24 -28.64 25.47
CA LYS A 626 7.21 -28.41 26.92
C LYS A 626 6.70 -27.02 27.29
N ALA A 627 7.05 -25.99 26.52
CA ALA A 627 6.54 -24.64 26.73
C ALA A 627 5.01 -24.57 26.55
N VAL A 628 4.50 -25.19 25.48
CA VAL A 628 3.07 -25.28 25.20
C VAL A 628 2.33 -26.07 26.28
N GLU A 629 2.89 -27.20 26.72
CA GLU A 629 2.36 -28.01 27.83
C GLU A 629 2.33 -27.23 29.15
N ALA A 630 3.28 -26.32 29.37
CA ALA A 630 3.31 -25.39 30.50
C ALA A 630 2.34 -24.21 30.36
N GLY A 631 1.61 -24.10 29.23
CA GLY A 631 0.59 -23.09 28.99
C GLY A 631 0.99 -21.98 28.01
N ALA A 632 2.25 -21.92 27.58
CA ALA A 632 2.71 -20.92 26.63
C ALA A 632 1.95 -21.02 25.30
N ARG A 633 1.52 -19.90 24.75
CA ARG A 633 0.85 -19.83 23.44
C ARG A 633 1.67 -19.00 22.46
N GLY A 634 1.63 -19.31 21.17
CA GLY A 634 2.50 -18.59 20.25
C GLY A 634 2.70 -19.21 18.89
N ALA A 635 3.66 -18.67 18.14
CA ALA A 635 3.95 -19.17 16.81
C ALA A 635 5.44 -19.19 16.47
N THR A 636 5.83 -20.22 15.73
CA THR A 636 7.13 -20.29 15.06
C THR A 636 7.03 -19.70 13.65
N MET A 637 8.13 -19.13 13.14
CA MET A 637 8.15 -18.54 11.78
C MET A 637 9.42 -18.97 11.02
N PRO A 638 9.56 -20.25 10.65
CA PRO A 638 10.75 -20.77 9.98
C PRO A 638 10.96 -20.17 8.59
N GLY A 639 12.15 -19.65 8.34
CA GLY A 639 12.50 -19.08 7.03
C GLY A 639 11.86 -17.72 6.73
N ILE A 640 11.00 -17.20 7.61
CA ILE A 640 10.22 -15.97 7.40
C ILE A 640 11.07 -14.82 6.86
N THR A 641 10.60 -14.16 5.81
CA THR A 641 11.24 -12.98 5.23
C THR A 641 10.53 -11.71 5.68
N GLU A 642 11.20 -10.56 5.60
CA GLU A 642 10.54 -9.29 5.89
C GLU A 642 9.36 -9.00 4.95
N GLU A 643 9.44 -9.47 3.70
CA GLU A 643 8.36 -9.30 2.72
C GLU A 643 7.16 -10.17 3.09
N MET A 644 7.39 -11.45 3.41
CA MET A 644 6.35 -12.35 3.95
C MET A 644 5.67 -11.73 5.16
N PHE A 645 6.46 -11.35 6.17
CA PHE A 645 5.95 -10.78 7.42
C PHE A 645 5.05 -9.58 7.15
N LYS A 646 5.47 -8.67 6.25
CA LYS A 646 4.68 -7.48 5.91
C LYS A 646 3.41 -7.80 5.13
N ARG A 647 3.48 -8.71 4.17
CA ARG A 647 2.36 -8.99 3.27
C ARG A 647 1.33 -9.91 3.95
N THR A 648 1.78 -11.05 4.42
CA THR A 648 0.93 -12.14 4.94
C THR A 648 0.37 -11.88 6.34
N LEU A 649 1.00 -11.01 7.15
CA LEU A 649 0.51 -10.64 8.49
C LEU A 649 -0.20 -9.27 8.52
N SER A 650 -0.38 -8.62 7.36
CA SER A 650 -1.11 -7.34 7.28
C SER A 650 -2.63 -7.49 7.20
N ILE A 651 -3.11 -8.70 6.86
CA ILE A 651 -4.53 -9.02 6.73
C ILE A 651 -5.18 -9.31 8.09
N ASN A 652 -6.51 -9.23 8.14
CA ASN A 652 -7.27 -9.59 9.32
C ASN A 652 -7.60 -11.10 9.31
N TYR A 653 -6.81 -11.90 10.03
CA TYR A 653 -6.94 -13.36 10.04
C TYR A 653 -8.35 -13.86 10.39
N ARG A 654 -9.08 -13.16 11.27
CA ARG A 654 -10.43 -13.57 11.67
C ARG A 654 -11.47 -13.34 10.57
N GLU A 655 -11.35 -12.24 9.84
CA GLU A 655 -12.27 -11.88 8.74
C GLU A 655 -11.87 -12.50 7.40
N THR A 656 -10.67 -13.07 7.29
CA THR A 656 -10.19 -13.67 6.03
C THR A 656 -9.89 -15.15 6.19
N VAL A 657 -8.78 -15.48 6.86
CA VAL A 657 -8.25 -16.85 6.97
C VAL A 657 -9.23 -17.77 7.68
N VAL A 658 -9.79 -17.34 8.82
CA VAL A 658 -10.78 -18.13 9.57
C VAL A 658 -12.06 -18.33 8.77
N GLU A 659 -12.60 -17.27 8.15
CA GLU A 659 -13.86 -17.36 7.41
C GLU A 659 -13.72 -18.31 6.21
N LEU A 660 -12.67 -18.13 5.40
CA LEU A 660 -12.38 -19.00 4.26
C LEU A 660 -12.10 -20.43 4.75
N GLY A 661 -11.20 -20.59 5.71
CA GLY A 661 -10.86 -21.89 6.29
C GLY A 661 -12.09 -22.66 6.77
N MET A 662 -13.01 -22.01 7.49
CA MET A 662 -14.23 -22.66 7.99
C MET A 662 -15.17 -23.11 6.87
N LYS A 663 -15.28 -22.37 5.75
CA LYS A 663 -16.03 -22.84 4.58
C LYS A 663 -15.48 -24.16 4.06
N MET A 664 -14.16 -24.25 3.92
CA MET A 664 -13.51 -25.47 3.45
C MET A 664 -13.57 -26.61 4.46
N VAL A 665 -13.39 -26.35 5.75
CA VAL A 665 -13.60 -27.35 6.81
C VAL A 665 -15.00 -27.95 6.70
N ASN A 666 -16.04 -27.11 6.52
CA ASN A 666 -17.41 -27.60 6.38
C ASN A 666 -17.61 -28.41 5.09
N ALA A 667 -16.93 -28.06 4.00
CA ALA A 667 -16.99 -28.81 2.75
C ALA A 667 -16.30 -30.19 2.83
N LEU A 668 -15.26 -30.33 3.66
CA LEU A 668 -14.52 -31.59 3.87
C LEU A 668 -15.04 -32.41 5.05
N ARG A 669 -15.85 -31.82 5.94
CA ARG A 669 -16.37 -32.48 7.14
C ARG A 669 -17.21 -33.70 6.74
N ASN A 670 -16.88 -34.85 7.34
CA ASN A 670 -17.53 -36.14 7.08
C ASN A 670 -17.43 -36.62 5.63
N ALA A 671 -16.58 -36.00 4.81
CA ALA A 671 -16.36 -36.45 3.44
C ALA A 671 -15.64 -37.81 3.43
N LYS A 672 -15.87 -38.59 2.39
CA LYS A 672 -15.28 -39.93 2.26
C LYS A 672 -14.18 -39.96 1.22
N LYS A 673 -14.47 -39.50 0.00
CA LYS A 673 -13.58 -39.63 -1.15
C LYS A 673 -13.25 -38.27 -1.74
N VAL A 674 -11.97 -38.07 -2.02
CA VAL A 674 -11.44 -36.87 -2.68
C VAL A 674 -10.81 -37.27 -4.00
N ARG A 675 -11.04 -36.46 -5.04
CA ARG A 675 -10.30 -36.47 -6.30
C ARG A 675 -9.72 -35.09 -6.55
N VAL A 676 -8.43 -35.04 -6.81
CA VAL A 676 -7.71 -33.80 -7.14
C VAL A 676 -7.25 -33.93 -8.59
N ILE A 677 -7.56 -32.91 -9.40
CA ILE A 677 -7.09 -32.82 -10.79
C ILE A 677 -6.45 -31.46 -11.03
N ASN A 678 -5.51 -31.35 -11.98
CA ASN A 678 -5.01 -30.04 -12.43
C ASN A 678 -4.60 -30.06 -13.91
N PRO A 679 -4.49 -28.89 -14.57
CA PRO A 679 -4.10 -28.81 -15.99
C PRO A 679 -2.73 -29.42 -16.32
N SER A 680 -1.85 -29.51 -15.33
CA SER A 680 -0.50 -30.09 -15.49
C SER A 680 -0.49 -31.62 -15.51
N GLY A 681 -1.64 -32.28 -15.33
CA GLY A 681 -1.80 -33.73 -15.46
C GLY A 681 -1.99 -34.47 -14.14
N THR A 682 -2.19 -33.78 -13.02
CA THR A 682 -2.64 -34.42 -11.78
C THR A 682 -4.03 -35.01 -12.00
N ASP A 683 -4.20 -36.27 -11.60
CA ASP A 683 -5.47 -36.95 -11.43
C ASP A 683 -5.28 -38.03 -10.35
N LEU A 684 -5.53 -37.65 -9.10
CA LEU A 684 -5.29 -38.49 -7.93
C LEU A 684 -6.57 -38.63 -7.11
N THR A 685 -6.86 -39.86 -6.69
CA THR A 685 -7.97 -40.17 -5.79
C THR A 685 -7.48 -40.78 -4.49
N PHE A 686 -8.13 -40.45 -3.37
CA PHE A 686 -7.85 -41.01 -2.05
C PHE A 686 -9.07 -40.86 -1.12
N SER A 687 -9.06 -41.56 0.00
CA SER A 687 -10.09 -41.48 1.04
C SER A 687 -9.65 -40.59 2.21
N ILE A 688 -10.58 -39.84 2.78
CA ILE A 688 -10.45 -39.13 4.06
C ILE A 688 -11.54 -39.57 5.05
N GLU A 689 -12.20 -40.70 4.79
CA GLU A 689 -13.29 -41.21 5.62
C GLU A 689 -12.84 -41.44 7.07
N GLY A 690 -13.63 -40.90 8.01
CA GLY A 690 -13.36 -41.03 9.44
C GLY A 690 -12.17 -40.21 9.95
N ARG A 691 -11.62 -39.30 9.14
CA ARG A 691 -10.50 -38.44 9.53
C ARG A 691 -10.98 -37.07 10.00
N GLU A 692 -10.26 -36.51 10.97
CA GLU A 692 -10.51 -35.16 11.47
C GLU A 692 -9.91 -34.13 10.51
N VAL A 693 -10.69 -33.10 10.16
CA VAL A 693 -10.24 -31.99 9.33
C VAL A 693 -9.78 -30.85 10.22
N HIS A 694 -8.54 -30.43 10.05
CA HIS A 694 -7.90 -29.39 10.84
C HIS A 694 -7.84 -28.06 10.08
N LEU A 695 -7.89 -26.96 10.83
CA LEU A 695 -7.72 -25.60 10.30
C LEU A 695 -6.56 -24.93 11.03
N ASP A 696 -5.50 -24.63 10.30
CA ASP A 696 -4.51 -23.67 10.76
C ASP A 696 -5.04 -22.24 10.52
N SER A 697 -5.74 -21.74 11.54
CA SER A 697 -6.37 -20.43 11.49
C SER A 697 -5.41 -19.27 11.73
N GLY A 698 -4.21 -19.53 12.25
CA GLY A 698 -3.30 -18.50 12.76
C GLY A 698 -3.79 -17.76 14.01
N ILE A 699 -4.89 -18.17 14.64
CA ILE A 699 -5.40 -17.59 15.89
C ILE A 699 -4.99 -18.51 17.05
N TYR A 700 -4.05 -18.04 17.86
CA TYR A 700 -3.45 -18.74 18.99
C TYR A 700 -3.62 -17.93 20.27
N ASP A 701 -4.86 -17.56 20.59
CA ASP A 701 -5.23 -16.65 21.68
C ASP A 701 -5.58 -17.34 22.99
N LYS A 702 -5.49 -18.67 23.04
CA LYS A 702 -5.74 -19.50 24.22
C LYS A 702 -4.43 -20.11 24.76
N PRO A 703 -4.31 -20.33 26.08
CA PRO A 703 -3.18 -21.07 26.64
C PRO A 703 -2.94 -22.40 25.92
N GLY A 704 -1.69 -22.70 25.62
CA GLY A 704 -1.29 -23.89 24.87
C GLY A 704 -1.67 -23.88 23.37
N ALA A 705 -2.28 -22.82 22.83
CA ALA A 705 -2.52 -22.71 21.40
C ALA A 705 -1.22 -22.34 20.66
N TRP A 706 -0.92 -23.04 19.56
CA TRP A 706 0.30 -22.78 18.81
C TRP A 706 0.18 -23.18 17.34
N GLY A 707 1.11 -22.66 16.53
CA GLY A 707 1.31 -23.12 15.16
C GLY A 707 2.39 -22.30 14.46
N ASN A 708 2.25 -22.13 13.14
CA ASN A 708 3.15 -21.30 12.34
C ASN A 708 2.51 -19.95 12.00
N LEU A 709 3.35 -18.94 11.76
CA LEU A 709 2.93 -17.69 11.13
C LEU A 709 3.86 -17.33 9.96
N PRO A 710 3.33 -16.93 8.79
CA PRO A 710 1.89 -16.89 8.46
C PRO A 710 1.22 -18.26 8.47
N ALA A 711 -0.09 -18.23 8.66
CA ALA A 711 -0.96 -19.39 8.68
C ALA A 711 -2.01 -19.28 7.57
N GLY A 712 -2.85 -20.30 7.45
CA GLY A 712 -4.00 -20.30 6.58
C GLY A 712 -4.01 -21.50 5.66
N GLU A 713 -4.31 -22.65 6.24
CA GLU A 713 -4.58 -23.88 5.50
C GLU A 713 -5.65 -24.72 6.19
N VAL A 714 -6.32 -25.54 5.42
CA VAL A 714 -7.16 -26.64 5.90
C VAL A 714 -6.51 -27.93 5.48
N TYR A 715 -6.27 -28.84 6.42
CA TYR A 715 -5.53 -30.08 6.16
C TYR A 715 -6.15 -31.28 6.87
N VAL A 716 -5.91 -32.46 6.31
CA VAL A 716 -6.38 -33.75 6.82
C VAL A 716 -5.39 -34.85 6.42
N ALA A 717 -5.16 -35.82 7.29
CA ALA A 717 -4.40 -37.02 6.95
C ALA A 717 -5.27 -38.00 6.14
N PRO A 718 -4.93 -38.32 4.87
CA PRO A 718 -5.66 -39.32 4.11
C PRO A 718 -5.60 -40.72 4.74
N VAL A 719 -6.54 -41.59 4.37
CA VAL A 719 -6.53 -43.01 4.78
C VAL A 719 -5.39 -43.71 4.05
N GLU A 720 -4.47 -44.31 4.79
CA GLU A 720 -3.30 -44.99 4.22
C GLU A 720 -3.72 -46.07 3.21
N GLY A 721 -2.96 -46.24 2.14
CA GLY A 721 -3.23 -47.26 1.13
C GLY A 721 -4.31 -46.89 0.10
N THR A 722 -5.03 -45.78 0.27
CA THR A 722 -6.16 -45.44 -0.61
C THR A 722 -5.78 -44.54 -1.80
N GLY A 723 -4.59 -43.95 -1.79
CA GLY A 723 -4.08 -43.08 -2.85
C GLY A 723 -3.81 -43.84 -4.15
N ASN A 724 -4.45 -43.44 -5.26
CA ASN A 724 -4.25 -44.02 -6.59
C ASN A 724 -4.39 -42.96 -7.69
N GLY A 725 -3.45 -42.97 -8.64
CA GLY A 725 -3.45 -42.09 -9.80
C GLY A 725 -2.10 -41.41 -10.03
N VAL A 726 -2.13 -40.20 -10.58
CA VAL A 726 -0.94 -39.41 -10.91
C VAL A 726 -1.00 -38.07 -10.20
N PHE A 727 0.11 -37.66 -9.59
CA PHE A 727 0.27 -36.35 -8.98
C PHE A 727 1.39 -35.58 -9.67
N VAL A 728 1.10 -34.38 -10.18
CA VAL A 728 2.05 -33.55 -10.93
C VAL A 728 2.29 -32.25 -10.20
N ILE A 729 3.46 -32.13 -9.59
CA ILE A 729 3.88 -30.98 -8.80
C ILE A 729 4.42 -29.90 -9.74
N ASP A 730 3.73 -28.75 -9.80
CA ASP A 730 4.05 -27.62 -10.68
C ASP A 730 4.22 -26.28 -9.93
N GLY A 731 4.12 -26.28 -8.59
CA GLY A 731 4.34 -25.12 -7.73
C GLY A 731 5.70 -25.15 -7.04
N SER A 732 5.78 -25.85 -5.91
CA SER A 732 7.00 -25.96 -5.10
C SER A 732 7.05 -27.26 -4.29
N LEU A 733 8.25 -27.59 -3.81
CA LEU A 733 8.55 -28.74 -2.98
C LEU A 733 9.21 -28.31 -1.67
N SER A 734 8.83 -28.98 -0.57
CA SER A 734 9.48 -28.81 0.73
C SER A 734 10.82 -29.54 0.83
N GLY A 735 11.36 -29.73 2.02
CA GLY A 735 12.66 -30.39 2.22
C GLY A 735 13.89 -29.62 1.70
N GLY A 736 13.75 -28.32 1.40
CA GLY A 736 14.84 -27.49 0.87
C GLY A 736 15.01 -27.53 -0.64
N ILE A 737 14.03 -28.06 -1.38
CA ILE A 737 14.03 -28.11 -2.85
C ILE A 737 13.57 -26.77 -3.45
N GLY A 738 12.44 -26.23 -2.99
CA GLY A 738 11.93 -24.91 -3.40
C GLY A 738 11.03 -24.94 -4.63
N ILE A 739 11.03 -23.86 -5.43
CA ILE A 739 10.18 -23.74 -6.63
C ILE A 739 10.58 -24.79 -7.66
N VAL A 740 9.59 -25.48 -8.21
CA VAL A 740 9.77 -26.48 -9.26
C VAL A 740 9.81 -25.78 -10.62
N LYS A 741 10.89 -26.00 -11.39
CA LYS A 741 11.03 -25.42 -12.75
C LYS A 741 10.42 -26.30 -13.83
N GLU A 742 10.50 -27.61 -13.66
CA GLU A 742 9.95 -28.63 -14.55
C GLU A 742 9.04 -29.54 -13.72
N PRO A 743 7.80 -29.80 -14.15
CA PRO A 743 6.85 -30.56 -13.34
C PRO A 743 7.40 -31.90 -12.86
N VAL A 744 7.21 -32.20 -11.56
CA VAL A 744 7.58 -33.49 -10.97
C VAL A 744 6.36 -34.40 -10.98
N VAL A 745 6.43 -35.46 -11.77
CA VAL A 745 5.35 -36.44 -11.96
C VAL A 745 5.55 -37.61 -11.01
N VAL A 746 4.51 -37.94 -10.26
CA VAL A 746 4.51 -38.99 -9.26
C VAL A 746 3.39 -39.97 -9.55
N GLU A 747 3.73 -41.20 -9.90
CA GLU A 747 2.78 -42.29 -10.06
C GLU A 747 2.51 -42.91 -8.69
N VAL A 748 1.23 -42.95 -8.30
CA VAL A 748 0.80 -43.38 -6.97
C VAL A 748 -0.09 -44.61 -7.12
N GLU A 749 0.24 -45.66 -6.37
CA GLU A 749 -0.50 -46.91 -6.38
C GLU A 749 -0.59 -47.46 -4.97
N ASN A 750 -1.80 -47.82 -4.53
CA ASN A 750 -2.07 -48.37 -3.21
C ASN A 750 -1.46 -47.52 -2.07
N GLY A 751 -1.55 -46.20 -2.19
CA GLY A 751 -1.05 -45.23 -1.20
C GLY A 751 0.46 -45.07 -1.14
N TYR A 752 1.20 -45.52 -2.15
CA TYR A 752 2.66 -45.33 -2.23
C TYR A 752 3.08 -44.72 -3.56
N ALA A 753 4.06 -43.82 -3.51
CA ALA A 753 4.75 -43.31 -4.70
C ALA A 753 5.61 -44.43 -5.32
N LYS A 754 5.19 -44.93 -6.50
CA LYS A 754 5.84 -46.02 -7.23
C LYS A 754 6.98 -45.51 -8.12
N SER A 755 6.74 -44.41 -8.82
CA SER A 755 7.74 -43.77 -9.65
C SER A 755 7.65 -42.25 -9.49
N ILE A 756 8.81 -41.60 -9.51
CA ILE A 756 8.97 -40.15 -9.43
C ILE A 756 9.84 -39.77 -10.63
N LYS A 757 9.32 -38.92 -11.52
CA LYS A 757 9.96 -38.51 -12.77
C LYS A 757 9.94 -36.98 -12.87
N GLY A 758 10.94 -36.39 -13.50
CA GLY A 758 11.03 -34.94 -13.70
C GLY A 758 12.48 -34.47 -13.79
N GLY A 759 12.69 -33.16 -13.68
CA GLY A 759 14.00 -32.53 -13.72
C GLY A 759 14.84 -32.72 -12.46
N SER A 760 15.74 -31.78 -12.20
CA SER A 760 16.69 -31.84 -11.06
C SER A 760 16.01 -31.93 -9.69
N GLU A 761 14.81 -31.36 -9.57
CA GLU A 761 13.99 -31.30 -8.37
C GLU A 761 13.40 -32.68 -8.02
N ALA A 762 13.03 -33.48 -9.03
CA ALA A 762 12.58 -34.86 -8.83
C ALA A 762 13.71 -35.73 -8.26
N ASN A 763 14.94 -35.58 -8.78
CA ASN A 763 16.10 -36.33 -8.30
C ASN A 763 16.41 -36.01 -6.82
N LYS A 764 16.33 -34.73 -6.43
CA LYS A 764 16.50 -34.31 -5.04
C LYS A 764 15.42 -34.87 -4.13
N LEU A 765 14.15 -34.88 -4.58
CA LEU A 765 13.06 -35.50 -3.83
C LEU A 765 13.34 -36.98 -3.60
N ILE A 766 13.72 -37.72 -4.64
CA ILE A 766 14.06 -39.15 -4.54
C ILE A 766 15.22 -39.37 -3.57
N GLU A 767 16.27 -38.55 -3.64
CA GLU A 767 17.42 -38.62 -2.73
C GLU A 767 17.00 -38.44 -1.27
N VAL A 768 16.17 -37.42 -0.98
CA VAL A 768 15.64 -37.16 0.36
C VAL A 768 14.82 -38.35 0.85
N LEU A 769 13.88 -38.87 0.06
CA LEU A 769 13.03 -39.99 0.48
C LEU A 769 13.84 -41.29 0.67
N LYS A 770 14.79 -41.58 -0.23
CA LYS A 770 15.66 -42.77 -0.11
C LYS A 770 16.61 -42.68 1.08
N SER A 771 17.05 -41.48 1.46
CA SER A 771 17.97 -41.29 2.59
C SER A 771 17.40 -41.76 3.93
N VAL A 772 16.07 -41.86 4.04
CA VAL A 772 15.38 -42.38 5.23
C VAL A 772 15.53 -43.89 5.38
N GLY A 773 15.63 -44.63 4.26
CA GLY A 773 15.76 -46.09 4.27
C GLY A 773 14.49 -46.87 4.64
N LEU A 774 13.34 -46.20 4.75
CA LEU A 774 12.05 -46.81 5.09
C LEU A 774 11.07 -46.73 3.89
N LYS A 775 10.27 -47.77 3.67
CA LYS A 775 9.24 -47.77 2.62
C LYS A 775 8.18 -46.71 2.89
N GLU A 776 7.91 -46.45 4.16
CA GLU A 776 6.96 -45.47 4.69
C GLU A 776 7.31 -44.04 4.25
N ALA A 777 8.58 -43.74 3.91
CA ALA A 777 8.95 -42.45 3.32
C ALA A 777 8.22 -42.18 1.99
N PHE A 778 7.82 -43.23 1.27
CA PHE A 778 7.08 -43.14 0.01
C PHE A 778 5.55 -43.21 0.20
N ASN A 779 5.05 -43.23 1.44
CA ASN A 779 3.61 -43.13 1.72
C ASN A 779 3.06 -41.82 1.13
N PHE A 780 2.01 -41.91 0.31
CA PHE A 780 1.45 -40.76 -0.40
C PHE A 780 -0.01 -40.97 -0.81
N PRO A 781 -0.92 -39.99 -0.61
CA PRO A 781 -0.69 -38.74 0.12
C PRO A 781 -0.72 -38.96 1.64
N ALA A 782 0.31 -38.46 2.33
CA ALA A 782 0.40 -38.46 3.80
C ALA A 782 -0.41 -37.30 4.41
N GLU A 783 -0.48 -36.18 3.72
CA GLU A 783 -1.32 -35.03 4.03
C GLU A 783 -2.08 -34.60 2.79
N PHE A 784 -3.32 -34.15 2.98
CA PHE A 784 -4.05 -33.36 2.00
C PHE A 784 -4.36 -32.00 2.59
N GLY A 785 -3.76 -30.96 2.02
CA GLY A 785 -3.92 -29.58 2.47
C GLY A 785 -4.37 -28.63 1.37
N ILE A 786 -5.10 -27.59 1.78
CA ILE A 786 -5.66 -26.55 0.93
C ILE A 786 -5.32 -25.20 1.53
N GLY A 787 -4.60 -24.35 0.79
CA GLY A 787 -4.26 -23.02 1.24
C GLY A 787 -5.46 -22.07 1.22
N CYS A 788 -5.59 -21.23 2.25
CA CYS A 788 -6.69 -20.29 2.43
C CYS A 788 -6.24 -18.85 2.73
N ASN A 789 -4.93 -18.55 2.69
CA ASN A 789 -4.41 -17.21 2.89
C ASN A 789 -4.32 -16.43 1.56
N PRO A 790 -5.19 -15.42 1.32
CA PRO A 790 -5.21 -14.67 0.07
C PRO A 790 -4.01 -13.72 -0.10
N ALA A 791 -3.27 -13.47 0.98
CA ALA A 791 -2.06 -12.66 0.92
C ALA A 791 -0.81 -13.49 0.65
N ALA A 792 -0.86 -14.83 0.72
CA ALA A 792 0.26 -15.71 0.45
C ALA A 792 0.50 -15.89 -1.06
N LYS A 793 1.75 -16.21 -1.45
CA LYS A 793 2.14 -16.53 -2.82
C LYS A 793 3.24 -17.60 -2.82
N ILE A 794 3.43 -18.28 -3.95
CA ILE A 794 4.56 -19.21 -4.13
C ILE A 794 5.89 -18.44 -4.13
N THR A 795 6.79 -18.83 -3.23
CA THR A 795 8.10 -18.23 -3.00
C THR A 795 9.24 -19.25 -2.96
N GLY A 796 8.91 -20.54 -2.92
CA GLY A 796 9.88 -21.62 -2.65
C GLY A 796 10.17 -21.80 -1.16
N ILE A 797 9.42 -21.12 -0.28
CA ILE A 797 9.49 -21.26 1.17
C ILE A 797 8.15 -21.79 1.64
N VAL A 798 8.17 -23.04 2.05
CA VAL A 798 7.01 -23.88 2.38
C VAL A 798 6.09 -23.26 3.43
N LEU A 799 6.67 -22.56 4.42
CA LEU A 799 5.93 -21.78 5.41
C LEU A 799 4.85 -20.89 4.77
N GLU A 800 5.10 -20.35 3.58
CA GLU A 800 4.14 -19.54 2.84
C GLU A 800 3.42 -20.34 1.75
N ASP A 801 4.13 -21.19 1.02
CA ASP A 801 3.64 -21.81 -0.22
C ASP A 801 2.41 -22.73 0.02
N GLU A 802 2.35 -23.44 1.14
CA GLU A 802 1.20 -24.28 1.53
C GLU A 802 -0.06 -23.45 1.85
N LYS A 803 0.14 -22.19 2.25
CA LYS A 803 -0.96 -21.33 2.73
C LYS A 803 -1.62 -20.57 1.58
N VAL A 804 -1.11 -20.69 0.35
CA VAL A 804 -1.57 -19.91 -0.80
C VAL A 804 -3.04 -20.20 -1.12
N TYR A 805 -3.87 -19.16 -1.10
CA TYR A 805 -5.29 -19.32 -1.40
C TYR A 805 -5.53 -19.98 -2.76
N GLY A 806 -6.30 -21.08 -2.75
CA GLY A 806 -6.70 -21.77 -3.97
C GLY A 806 -5.68 -22.77 -4.51
N THR A 807 -4.58 -23.02 -3.80
CA THR A 807 -3.67 -24.14 -4.11
C THR A 807 -3.96 -25.35 -3.23
N VAL A 808 -3.45 -26.51 -3.66
CA VAL A 808 -3.48 -27.76 -2.91
C VAL A 808 -2.04 -28.20 -2.68
N HIS A 809 -1.75 -28.75 -1.51
CA HIS A 809 -0.52 -29.50 -1.28
C HIS A 809 -0.83 -30.92 -0.83
N LEU A 810 0.02 -31.85 -1.26
CA LEU A 810 0.00 -33.24 -0.82
C LEU A 810 1.38 -33.62 -0.33
N ALA A 811 1.46 -34.33 0.79
CA ALA A 811 2.73 -34.68 1.41
C ALA A 811 3.16 -36.14 1.19
N PHE A 812 4.46 -36.39 1.18
CA PHE A 812 5.08 -37.70 1.31
C PHE A 812 5.41 -37.99 2.77
N GLY A 813 5.30 -39.26 3.17
CA GLY A 813 5.90 -39.77 4.41
C GLY A 813 4.97 -39.80 5.61
N ASP A 814 5.40 -39.19 6.71
CA ASP A 814 4.83 -39.30 8.05
C ASP A 814 3.53 -38.52 8.17
N ASN A 815 2.51 -39.14 8.75
CA ASN A 815 1.23 -38.49 9.07
C ASN A 815 0.75 -38.85 10.48
N SER A 816 1.61 -39.45 11.31
CA SER A 816 1.28 -40.00 12.61
C SER A 816 0.94 -38.95 13.68
N THR A 817 1.22 -37.66 13.40
CA THR A 817 1.10 -36.57 14.37
C THR A 817 -0.19 -35.75 14.25
N PHE A 818 -1.00 -35.97 13.20
CA PHE A 818 -2.23 -35.20 12.94
C PHE A 818 -3.35 -36.08 12.34
N GLY A 819 -3.42 -37.35 12.76
CA GLY A 819 -4.57 -38.22 12.51
C GLY A 819 -4.29 -39.47 11.67
N GLY A 820 -3.09 -39.60 11.07
CA GLY A 820 -2.65 -40.79 10.35
C GLY A 820 -1.94 -41.85 11.21
N LYS A 821 -1.51 -42.94 10.59
CA LYS A 821 -0.85 -44.10 11.24
C LYS A 821 0.59 -44.31 10.81
N THR A 822 1.04 -43.69 9.71
CA THR A 822 2.37 -43.90 9.13
C THR A 822 3.42 -43.09 9.88
N LYS A 823 4.44 -43.80 10.38
CA LYS A 823 5.66 -43.20 10.94
C LYS A 823 6.81 -43.39 9.97
N ALA A 824 7.25 -42.31 9.35
CA ALA A 824 8.34 -42.33 8.37
C ALA A 824 9.55 -41.50 8.82
N GLY A 825 9.37 -40.57 9.77
CA GLY A 825 10.44 -39.66 10.18
C GLY A 825 10.80 -38.59 9.12
N VAL A 826 10.05 -38.52 8.02
CA VAL A 826 10.17 -37.51 6.98
C VAL A 826 8.77 -37.04 6.57
N HIS A 827 8.63 -35.76 6.24
CA HIS A 827 7.39 -35.18 5.73
C HIS A 827 7.75 -34.15 4.66
N ILE A 828 7.31 -34.37 3.41
CA ILE A 828 7.66 -33.52 2.27
C ILE A 828 6.43 -33.11 1.47
N ASP A 829 6.13 -31.83 1.43
CA ASP A 829 4.97 -31.24 0.77
C ASP A 829 5.27 -30.89 -0.68
N GLY A 830 4.39 -31.32 -1.59
CA GLY A 830 4.35 -30.87 -2.98
C GLY A 830 3.13 -30.00 -3.22
N VAL A 831 3.34 -28.75 -3.64
CA VAL A 831 2.28 -27.78 -3.93
C VAL A 831 1.92 -27.81 -5.42
N ILE A 832 0.63 -27.88 -5.72
CA ILE A 832 0.08 -27.78 -7.08
C ILE A 832 -0.73 -26.50 -7.31
N LEU A 833 -0.64 -26.00 -8.54
CA LEU A 833 -1.32 -24.82 -9.01
C LEU A 833 -2.62 -25.19 -9.74
N LYS A 834 -3.61 -24.30 -9.63
CA LYS A 834 -4.92 -24.40 -10.28
C LYS A 834 -5.59 -25.78 -10.12
N PRO A 835 -5.67 -26.34 -8.91
CA PRO A 835 -6.35 -27.61 -8.69
C PRO A 835 -7.86 -27.46 -8.89
N THR A 836 -8.49 -28.50 -9.42
CA THR A 836 -9.92 -28.77 -9.24
C THR A 836 -10.04 -29.89 -8.22
N VAL A 837 -10.78 -29.64 -7.15
CA VAL A 837 -10.98 -30.58 -6.04
C VAL A 837 -12.44 -31.02 -6.04
N ILE A 838 -12.63 -32.34 -6.09
CA ILE A 838 -13.94 -32.99 -6.09
C ILE A 838 -14.04 -33.82 -4.81
N VAL A 839 -15.06 -33.55 -4.01
CA VAL A 839 -15.32 -34.19 -2.71
C VAL A 839 -16.67 -34.88 -2.79
N ASP A 840 -16.68 -36.21 -2.65
CA ASP A 840 -17.90 -37.05 -2.77
C ASP A 840 -18.75 -36.73 -4.02
N GLY A 841 -18.07 -36.48 -5.15
CA GLY A 841 -18.69 -36.16 -6.44
C GLY A 841 -19.06 -34.69 -6.65
N LYS A 842 -18.87 -33.80 -5.66
CA LYS A 842 -19.13 -32.36 -5.77
C LYS A 842 -17.85 -31.57 -5.97
N VAL A 843 -17.85 -30.65 -6.93
CA VAL A 843 -16.72 -29.74 -7.16
C VAL A 843 -16.71 -28.66 -6.06
N VAL A 844 -15.66 -28.63 -5.24
CA VAL A 844 -15.47 -27.63 -4.18
C VAL A 844 -14.47 -26.55 -4.56
N ILE A 845 -13.51 -26.90 -5.43
CA ILE A 845 -12.58 -25.96 -6.08
C ILE A 845 -12.55 -26.31 -7.57
N GLU A 846 -12.56 -25.31 -8.44
CA GLU A 846 -12.40 -25.45 -9.89
C GLU A 846 -11.27 -24.53 -10.37
N GLU A 847 -10.19 -25.12 -10.89
CA GLU A 847 -8.98 -24.41 -11.36
C GLU A 847 -8.42 -23.37 -10.35
N GLY A 848 -8.48 -23.70 -9.06
CA GLY A 848 -8.08 -22.84 -7.94
C GLY A 848 -9.14 -21.85 -7.46
N ALA A 849 -10.29 -21.75 -8.12
CA ALA A 849 -11.42 -20.95 -7.66
C ALA A 849 -12.37 -21.78 -6.78
N TRP A 850 -12.58 -21.36 -5.54
CA TRP A 850 -13.50 -22.03 -4.61
C TRP A 850 -14.96 -21.86 -5.04
N LYS A 851 -15.76 -22.92 -4.92
CA LYS A 851 -17.18 -22.99 -5.35
C LYS A 851 -18.18 -23.08 -4.20
N ILE A 852 -17.71 -22.81 -2.98
CA ILE A 852 -18.41 -23.03 -1.71
C ILE A 852 -18.65 -21.73 -0.93
#